data_AF-A0AA35VHT5-F1
#
_entry.id   AF-A0AA35VHT5-F1
#
_cell.length_a   1.000
_cell.length_b   1.000
_cell.length_c   1.000
_cell.angle_alpha   90.00
_cell.angle_beta   90.00
_cell.angle_gamma   90.00
#
_symmetry.space_group_name_H-M   'P 1'
#
loop_
_entity.id
_entity.type
_entity.pdbx_description
1 polymer ?
#
loop_
_entity_poly.entity_id
_entity_poly.type
_entity_poly.pdbx_seq_one_letter_code
_entity_poly.pdbx_strand_id
1 'polypeptide(L)'
;MKLSQLVLMLQILLMGLVNATQCKPTCSDKCGNVSIPYPFGIEEGCYLDESYYIHCNSTTGIPHLNVSSILSVMFGFQSRPLEVVEIKIDGNLIRINLPIAYRCYNEWGKAVSGSTTTINTSRFPFSSTQNWFTGVGCDLEANIGLNNPSVAMKCLLDCNFFHGSVRNGSCLGLGCCQASIQQGMTYAGIDISLPENKTSMVGNRSRCGYAFIVEKDKYYLNFSELRNMSNNMSFPVALDWSVGDAMCEEAQKDKVTYMCQENSECYDGEIGVKGYRCKCSDGYTGNPYIQNGCQDVNECESSELNDCLQGYCKNTPGSYNCICSYGHQGNAKKGGECTPINIEPQSKPRSVVEGIIEGVAGAVVVMIFVYCGAKRRIRVKGRKDFFKQNGGIMLQKTLFTCKDPFNKAKVFTEEELKKATDNFNETNIIGQGGYGTVYKGILANKTVVAIKKSKVIDQGQIKQFVNEVIILSQINHPNIVKLLGCCLETHVPLLVYEYITNKTLCHHIHRHPILTFEKRLKVAAETAEALAYMHSTTQIIHRDVKPSNILLNDEFTAKVSDFGISTFVPLGETHLSTFVKGTIGYMDPEYFRTCKLTQKSDVYSFGVVLLELLTGTKIHSLEIPLTVYRGAAAYFTSLLECDLLVQVLDDQLKGDVYVEVVKRFTKLAINCLDLEGKTRPTMKEVKHELEQLRCVLLSIEAQSI
;
A
#
# COMPACT_ATOMS: atom_id res chain seq x y z
N MET A 1 -36.96 53.52 18.70
CA MET A 1 -36.58 52.39 17.83
C MET A 1 -37.73 52.11 16.90
N LYS A 2 -37.54 52.31 15.59
CA LYS A 2 -38.62 52.28 14.59
C LYS A 2 -38.95 50.83 14.24
N LEU A 3 -40.24 50.54 14.03
CA LEU A 3 -40.80 49.24 13.63
C LEU A 3 -40.06 48.63 12.41
N SER A 4 -39.39 49.44 11.59
CA SER A 4 -38.56 49.00 10.46
C SER A 4 -37.29 48.24 10.85
N GLN A 5 -36.73 48.47 12.05
CA GLN A 5 -35.55 47.72 12.52
C GLN A 5 -35.94 46.35 13.11
N LEU A 6 -37.16 46.20 13.62
CA LEU A 6 -37.65 44.89 14.09
C LEU A 6 -38.03 43.98 12.90
N VAL A 7 -38.59 44.54 11.82
CA VAL A 7 -38.91 43.78 10.60
C VAL A 7 -37.62 43.36 9.86
N LEU A 8 -36.58 44.19 9.86
CA LEU A 8 -35.29 43.81 9.27
C LEU A 8 -34.57 42.73 10.09
N MET A 9 -34.64 42.78 11.43
CA MET A 9 -34.11 41.71 12.30
C MET A 9 -34.92 40.41 12.20
N LEU A 10 -36.23 40.49 11.96
CA LEU A 10 -37.07 39.29 11.74
C LEU A 10 -36.89 38.70 10.32
N GLN A 11 -36.56 39.52 9.32
CA GLN A 11 -36.20 39.05 7.98
C GLN A 11 -34.79 38.48 7.91
N ILE A 12 -33.85 38.97 8.74
CA ILE A 12 -32.49 38.43 8.84
C ILE A 12 -32.45 37.12 9.64
N LEU A 13 -33.39 36.88 10.56
CA LEU A 13 -33.53 35.58 11.25
C LEU A 13 -34.24 34.48 10.42
N LEU A 14 -34.74 34.81 9.22
CA LEU A 14 -35.41 33.88 8.30
C LEU A 14 -34.61 33.58 7.01
N MET A 15 -33.40 34.14 6.85
CA MET A 15 -32.50 33.86 5.72
C MET A 15 -31.19 33.18 6.15
N GLY A 16 -31.28 32.24 7.09
CA GLY A 16 -30.19 31.32 7.43
C GLY A 16 -30.64 29.90 7.17
N LEU A 17 -30.42 29.42 5.94
CA LEU A 17 -30.45 28.06 5.40
C LEU A 17 -31.03 28.12 3.98
N VAL A 18 -30.21 28.57 3.01
CA VAL A 18 -30.43 28.11 1.63
C VAL A 18 -30.14 26.62 1.67
N ASN A 19 -31.18 25.80 1.85
CA ASN A 19 -31.05 24.36 1.70
C ASN A 19 -30.72 24.11 0.24
N ALA A 20 -29.44 23.90 -0.06
CA ALA A 20 -29.02 23.36 -1.34
C ALA A 20 -29.86 22.10 -1.60
N THR A 21 -30.47 22.00 -2.77
CA THR A 21 -31.45 20.94 -3.08
C THR A 21 -30.79 19.58 -2.96
N GLN A 22 -31.03 18.87 -1.85
CA GLN A 22 -30.43 17.55 -1.60
C GLN A 22 -31.27 16.39 -2.15
N CYS A 23 -32.53 16.63 -2.49
CA CYS A 23 -33.48 15.64 -3.00
C CYS A 23 -34.26 16.18 -4.21
N LYS A 24 -34.88 15.28 -4.99
CA LYS A 24 -35.74 15.67 -6.13
C LYS A 24 -36.99 16.42 -5.63
N PRO A 25 -37.61 17.31 -6.45
CA PRO A 25 -38.63 18.28 -6.00
C PRO A 25 -39.94 17.72 -5.40
N THR A 26 -40.11 16.40 -5.34
CA THR A 26 -41.31 15.71 -4.83
C THR A 26 -40.98 14.61 -3.82
N CYS A 27 -39.72 14.47 -3.43
CA CYS A 27 -39.22 13.34 -2.65
C CYS A 27 -38.89 13.77 -1.22
N SER A 28 -39.25 12.93 -0.26
CA SER A 28 -38.84 13.10 1.14
C SER A 28 -37.31 13.05 1.27
N ASP A 29 -36.73 14.00 2.01
CA ASP A 29 -35.28 14.15 2.17
C ASP A 29 -34.77 13.63 3.54
N LYS A 30 -35.66 13.12 4.40
CA LYS A 30 -35.33 12.67 5.76
C LYS A 30 -36.10 11.42 6.17
N CYS A 31 -35.43 10.57 6.95
CA CYS A 31 -36.04 9.51 7.74
C CYS A 31 -35.62 9.71 9.21
N GLY A 32 -36.56 10.11 10.06
CA GLY A 32 -36.24 10.49 11.44
C GLY A 32 -35.25 11.66 11.47
N ASN A 33 -34.08 11.45 12.10
CA ASN A 33 -33.01 12.44 12.20
C ASN A 33 -31.94 12.33 11.10
N VAL A 34 -32.09 11.39 10.16
CA VAL A 34 -31.08 11.12 9.13
C VAL A 34 -31.52 11.77 7.82
N SER A 35 -30.63 12.57 7.23
CA SER A 35 -30.81 13.11 5.87
C SER A 35 -30.58 11.99 4.84
N ILE A 36 -31.51 11.84 3.91
CA ILE A 36 -31.47 10.86 2.82
C ILE A 36 -31.39 11.62 1.50
N PRO A 37 -30.19 12.02 1.07
CA PRO A 37 -29.98 12.72 -0.19
C PRO A 37 -29.97 11.74 -1.38
N TYR A 38 -30.42 12.21 -2.55
CA TYR A 38 -30.26 11.47 -3.80
C TYR A 38 -28.76 11.20 -4.07
N PRO A 39 -28.31 10.01 -4.51
CA PRO A 39 -29.07 8.92 -5.15
C PRO A 39 -29.84 7.98 -4.21
N PHE A 40 -29.76 8.18 -2.90
CA PHE A 40 -30.55 7.41 -1.92
C PHE A 40 -31.96 7.97 -1.81
N GLY A 41 -32.92 7.10 -1.48
CA GLY A 41 -34.32 7.50 -1.39
C GLY A 41 -35.19 6.49 -0.67
N ILE A 42 -36.34 6.95 -0.19
CA ILE A 42 -37.31 6.18 0.62
C ILE A 42 -38.56 5.84 -0.21
N GLU A 43 -38.77 6.55 -1.31
CA GLU A 43 -39.97 6.47 -2.15
C GLU A 43 -39.61 6.04 -3.56
N GLU A 44 -40.54 5.36 -4.24
CA GLU A 44 -40.37 4.93 -5.63
C GLU A 44 -40.09 6.15 -6.55
N GLY A 45 -39.07 6.04 -7.39
CA GLY A 45 -38.60 7.14 -8.26
C GLY A 45 -37.68 8.17 -7.58
N CYS A 46 -37.49 8.08 -6.26
CA CYS A 46 -36.65 8.97 -5.46
C CYS A 46 -35.27 8.40 -5.12
N TYR A 47 -34.96 7.18 -5.54
CA TYR A 47 -33.64 6.55 -5.45
C TYR A 47 -33.12 6.18 -6.86
N LEU A 48 -31.82 5.89 -6.99
CA LEU A 48 -31.20 5.54 -8.27
C LEU A 48 -31.61 4.14 -8.76
N ASP A 49 -31.46 3.14 -7.89
CA ASP A 49 -31.88 1.75 -8.10
C ASP A 49 -32.20 1.09 -6.76
N GLU A 50 -32.70 -0.15 -6.78
CA GLU A 50 -33.09 -0.92 -5.58
C GLU A 50 -32.01 -1.01 -4.49
N SER A 51 -30.73 -0.89 -4.85
CA SER A 51 -29.62 -0.90 -3.89
C SER A 51 -29.55 0.40 -3.08
N TYR A 52 -30.05 1.50 -3.63
CA TYR A 52 -30.09 2.84 -3.01
C TYR A 52 -31.40 3.11 -2.27
N TYR A 53 -32.33 2.15 -2.28
CA TYR A 53 -33.53 2.21 -1.48
C TYR A 53 -33.19 2.13 0.01
N ILE A 54 -33.69 3.08 0.78
CA ILE A 54 -33.59 3.13 2.24
C ILE A 54 -34.98 2.85 2.82
N HIS A 55 -35.11 1.72 3.50
CA HIS A 55 -36.34 1.36 4.18
C HIS A 55 -36.47 2.18 5.47
N CYS A 56 -37.32 3.20 5.43
CA CYS A 56 -37.66 4.00 6.59
C CYS A 56 -38.79 3.33 7.38
N ASN A 57 -38.50 2.85 8.59
CA ASN A 57 -39.52 2.24 9.44
C ASN A 57 -40.52 3.32 9.90
N SER A 58 -41.78 3.22 9.45
CA SER A 58 -42.82 4.22 9.74
C SER A 58 -43.18 4.35 11.23
N THR A 59 -42.87 3.34 12.05
CA THR A 59 -43.17 3.34 13.49
C THR A 59 -42.03 3.89 14.32
N THR A 60 -40.77 3.56 13.99
CA THR A 60 -39.59 3.98 14.77
C THR A 60 -38.86 5.17 14.18
N GLY A 61 -39.08 5.49 12.91
CA GLY A 61 -38.33 6.52 12.18
C GLY A 61 -36.88 6.15 11.91
N ILE A 62 -36.50 4.87 12.07
CA ILE A 62 -35.13 4.40 11.89
C ILE A 62 -34.94 3.94 10.43
N PRO A 63 -33.98 4.53 9.69
CA PRO A 63 -33.66 4.12 8.33
C PRO A 63 -32.81 2.86 8.31
N HIS A 64 -33.11 1.96 7.40
CA HIS A 64 -32.32 0.75 7.17
C HIS A 64 -31.94 0.61 5.70
N LEU A 65 -30.75 0.07 5.42
CA LEU A 65 -30.40 -0.35 4.06
C LEU A 65 -31.35 -1.48 3.61
N ASN A 66 -31.57 -1.59 2.30
CA ASN A 66 -32.30 -2.70 1.67
C ASN A 66 -31.48 -4.02 1.63
N VAL A 67 -30.73 -4.27 2.70
CA VAL A 67 -29.92 -5.47 2.95
C VAL A 67 -29.89 -5.74 4.46
N SER A 68 -29.66 -7.00 4.83
CA SER A 68 -29.63 -7.43 6.22
C SER A 68 -28.34 -8.20 6.53
N SER A 69 -27.87 -8.06 7.77
CA SER A 69 -26.86 -8.96 8.33
C SER A 69 -27.51 -10.25 8.82
N ILE A 70 -26.83 -11.37 8.66
CA ILE A 70 -27.22 -12.67 9.21
C ILE A 70 -26.37 -12.93 10.44
N LEU A 71 -27.02 -12.94 11.59
CA LEU A 71 -26.42 -13.33 12.86
C LEU A 71 -26.74 -14.80 13.11
N SER A 72 -25.72 -15.65 13.08
CA SER A 72 -25.86 -17.08 13.40
C SER A 72 -25.51 -17.31 14.86
N VAL A 73 -26.51 -17.65 15.66
CA VAL A 73 -26.36 -18.03 17.07
C VAL A 73 -26.49 -19.55 17.22
N MET A 74 -26.01 -20.11 18.33
CA MET A 74 -25.90 -21.57 18.53
C MET A 74 -27.20 -22.38 18.29
N PHE A 75 -28.38 -21.74 18.37
CA PHE A 75 -29.68 -22.37 18.18
C PHE A 75 -30.58 -21.70 17.12
N GLY A 76 -30.02 -20.96 16.16
CA GLY A 76 -30.80 -20.38 15.06
C GLY A 76 -30.11 -19.24 14.31
N PHE A 77 -30.78 -18.72 13.28
CA PHE A 77 -30.34 -17.57 12.50
C PHE A 77 -31.28 -16.40 12.73
N GLN A 78 -30.73 -15.20 12.94
CA GLN A 78 -31.49 -13.96 13.02
C GLN A 78 -31.04 -13.01 11.90
N SER A 79 -31.98 -12.61 11.05
CA SER A 79 -31.77 -11.50 10.12
C SER A 79 -31.92 -10.18 10.87
N ARG A 80 -30.90 -9.32 10.81
CA ARG A 80 -30.93 -7.99 11.42
C ARG A 80 -30.77 -6.93 10.33
N PRO A 81 -31.73 -6.01 10.17
CA PRO A 81 -31.63 -4.93 9.20
C PRO A 81 -30.48 -4.00 9.60
N LEU A 82 -29.80 -3.43 8.60
CA LEU A 82 -28.65 -2.55 8.83
C LEU A 82 -29.11 -1.11 9.01
N GLU A 83 -29.08 -0.61 10.24
CA GLU A 83 -29.43 0.78 10.58
C GLU A 83 -28.43 1.76 9.94
N VAL A 84 -28.96 2.76 9.25
CA VAL A 84 -28.18 3.86 8.67
C VAL A 84 -28.12 5.01 9.69
N VAL A 85 -26.91 5.45 10.01
CA VAL A 85 -26.64 6.53 10.96
C VAL A 85 -26.48 7.86 10.24
N GLU A 86 -25.79 7.86 9.09
CA GLU A 86 -25.50 9.09 8.34
C GLU A 86 -25.20 8.75 6.87
N ILE A 87 -25.62 9.61 5.95
CA ILE A 87 -25.22 9.57 4.54
C ILE A 87 -24.57 10.91 4.20
N LYS A 88 -23.34 10.88 3.67
CA LYS A 88 -22.64 12.09 3.18
C LYS A 88 -22.35 11.98 1.70
N ILE A 89 -22.81 12.99 0.96
CA ILE A 89 -22.48 13.17 -0.47
C ILE A 89 -21.04 13.65 -0.62
N ASP A 90 -20.66 14.79 -0.02
CA ASP A 90 -19.30 15.36 -0.15
C ASP A 90 -18.19 14.52 0.49
N GLY A 91 -18.56 13.67 1.46
CA GLY A 91 -17.65 12.73 2.14
C GLY A 91 -17.65 11.33 1.53
N ASN A 92 -18.52 11.06 0.55
CA ASN A 92 -18.65 9.79 -0.16
C ASN A 92 -18.82 8.54 0.73
N LEU A 93 -19.50 8.67 1.87
CA LEU A 93 -19.64 7.57 2.83
C LEU A 93 -21.07 7.41 3.33
N ILE A 94 -21.43 6.16 3.61
CA ILE A 94 -22.63 5.76 4.35
C ILE A 94 -22.16 5.18 5.69
N ARG A 95 -22.61 5.72 6.82
CA ARG A 95 -22.32 5.15 8.13
C ARG A 95 -23.47 4.26 8.58
N ILE A 96 -23.17 3.02 8.98
CA ILE A 96 -24.15 2.05 9.50
C ILE A 96 -23.72 1.49 10.85
N ASN A 97 -24.66 0.96 11.63
CA ASN A 97 -24.35 0.21 12.84
C ASN A 97 -24.26 -1.30 12.56
N LEU A 98 -23.12 -1.91 12.88
CA LEU A 98 -22.92 -3.36 12.73
C LEU A 98 -22.85 -4.09 14.06
N PRO A 99 -23.52 -5.25 14.21
CA PRO A 99 -23.44 -6.07 15.42
C PRO A 99 -22.09 -6.78 15.52
N ILE A 100 -21.68 -7.05 16.76
CA ILE A 100 -20.44 -7.79 17.05
C ILE A 100 -20.62 -9.32 16.92
N ALA A 101 -19.57 -10.02 16.55
CA ALA A 101 -19.45 -11.47 16.73
C ALA A 101 -18.81 -11.76 18.09
N TYR A 102 -19.17 -12.88 18.72
CA TYR A 102 -18.59 -13.27 20.00
C TYR A 102 -18.56 -14.78 20.16
N ARG A 103 -17.65 -15.29 21.00
CA ARG A 103 -17.67 -16.70 21.41
C ARG A 103 -17.17 -16.85 22.83
N CYS A 104 -17.96 -17.57 23.63
CA CYS A 104 -17.70 -17.83 25.03
C CYS A 104 -17.45 -19.32 25.26
N TYR A 105 -16.48 -19.61 26.13
CA TYR A 105 -16.03 -20.94 26.49
C TYR A 105 -16.16 -21.15 28.00
N ASN A 106 -16.47 -22.38 28.40
CA ASN A 106 -16.37 -22.77 29.80
C ASN A 106 -14.93 -23.11 30.20
N GLU A 107 -14.74 -23.47 31.47
CA GLU A 107 -13.43 -23.80 32.06
C GLU A 107 -12.76 -25.04 31.42
N TRP A 108 -13.53 -25.84 30.69
CA TRP A 108 -13.04 -27.00 29.93
C TRP A 108 -12.82 -26.69 28.44
N GLY A 109 -12.86 -25.42 28.03
CA GLY A 109 -12.64 -25.00 26.63
C GLY A 109 -13.80 -25.34 25.69
N LYS A 110 -14.96 -25.77 26.20
CA LYS A 110 -16.15 -26.03 25.39
C LYS A 110 -16.95 -24.75 25.19
N ALA A 111 -17.30 -24.45 23.93
CA ALA A 111 -18.16 -23.31 23.61
C ALA A 111 -19.52 -23.45 24.31
N VAL A 112 -19.91 -22.43 25.08
CA VAL A 112 -21.20 -22.38 25.81
C VAL A 112 -22.19 -21.44 25.16
N SER A 113 -21.71 -20.38 24.53
CA SER A 113 -22.51 -19.43 23.77
C SER A 113 -21.63 -18.78 22.72
N GLY A 114 -22.24 -18.29 21.65
CA GLY A 114 -21.51 -17.62 20.60
C GLY A 114 -22.40 -17.21 19.47
N SER A 115 -21.88 -16.28 18.69
CA SER A 115 -22.51 -15.72 17.52
C SER A 115 -21.46 -15.45 16.45
N THR A 116 -21.75 -15.85 15.23
CA THR A 116 -20.98 -15.43 14.05
C THR A 116 -21.81 -14.44 13.26
N THR A 117 -21.15 -13.42 12.71
CA THR A 117 -21.82 -12.36 11.99
C THR A 117 -21.44 -12.45 10.52
N THR A 118 -22.44 -12.62 9.65
CA THR A 118 -22.26 -12.55 8.20
C THR A 118 -22.93 -11.31 7.67
N ILE A 119 -22.17 -10.46 6.98
CA ILE A 119 -22.67 -9.20 6.43
C ILE A 119 -22.49 -9.23 4.92
N ASN A 120 -23.54 -8.83 4.20
CA ASN A 120 -23.51 -8.52 2.79
C ASN A 120 -24.09 -7.12 2.60
N THR A 121 -23.24 -6.17 2.21
CA THR A 121 -23.64 -4.77 1.96
C THR A 121 -24.04 -4.52 0.49
N SER A 122 -24.26 -5.60 -0.27
CA SER A 122 -24.57 -5.58 -1.71
C SER A 122 -23.47 -4.86 -2.50
N ARG A 123 -23.69 -3.61 -2.90
CA ARG A 123 -22.78 -2.81 -3.73
C ARG A 123 -21.92 -1.82 -2.95
N PHE A 124 -22.08 -1.73 -1.63
CA PHE A 124 -21.41 -0.72 -0.79
C PHE A 124 -20.21 -1.31 -0.05
N PRO A 125 -18.98 -1.22 -0.58
CA PRO A 125 -17.81 -1.81 0.07
C PRO A 125 -17.51 -1.19 1.44
N PHE A 126 -16.95 -1.98 2.36
CA PHE A 126 -16.38 -1.46 3.60
C PHE A 126 -15.19 -0.55 3.30
N SER A 127 -15.22 0.68 3.82
CA SER A 127 -14.14 1.62 3.59
C SER A 127 -12.84 1.13 4.21
N SER A 128 -11.84 0.82 3.37
CA SER A 128 -10.53 0.33 3.80
C SER A 128 -9.72 1.39 4.55
N THR A 129 -10.01 2.67 4.27
CA THR A 129 -9.33 3.83 4.85
C THR A 129 -9.95 4.31 6.15
N GLN A 130 -11.24 4.05 6.37
CA GLN A 130 -11.98 4.56 7.54
C GLN A 130 -12.28 3.50 8.61
N ASN A 131 -12.13 2.21 8.33
CA ASN A 131 -12.47 1.16 9.30
C ASN A 131 -11.28 0.31 9.76
N TRP A 132 -11.42 -0.26 10.95
CA TRP A 132 -10.59 -1.34 11.50
C TRP A 132 -11.42 -2.62 11.69
N PHE A 133 -10.85 -3.77 11.34
CA PHE A 133 -11.27 -5.05 11.92
C PHE A 133 -10.62 -5.20 13.28
N THR A 134 -11.43 -5.40 14.33
CA THR A 134 -10.98 -5.44 15.71
C THR A 134 -11.36 -6.77 16.36
N GLY A 135 -10.38 -7.45 16.95
CA GLY A 135 -10.59 -8.58 17.84
C GLY A 135 -10.23 -8.20 19.28
N VAL A 136 -11.03 -8.66 20.25
CA VAL A 136 -10.86 -8.39 21.68
C VAL A 136 -11.09 -9.67 22.47
N GLY A 137 -10.18 -10.07 23.35
CA GLY A 137 -10.26 -11.33 24.09
C GLY A 137 -8.89 -11.85 24.49
N CYS A 138 -8.83 -13.03 25.10
CA CYS A 138 -7.56 -13.67 25.50
C CYS A 138 -7.51 -15.12 25.06
N ASP A 139 -6.37 -15.53 24.52
CA ASP A 139 -6.09 -16.87 23.99
C ASP A 139 -7.09 -17.32 22.89
N LEU A 140 -7.50 -16.37 22.04
CA LEU A 140 -8.50 -16.57 20.98
C LEU A 140 -8.01 -16.06 19.62
N GLU A 141 -8.65 -16.52 18.55
CA GLU A 141 -8.46 -16.02 17.19
C GLU A 141 -9.75 -15.36 16.70
N ALA A 142 -9.67 -14.10 16.29
CA ALA A 142 -10.74 -13.40 15.60
C ALA A 142 -10.49 -13.47 14.08
N ASN A 143 -11.47 -13.98 13.34
CA ASN A 143 -11.35 -14.25 11.91
C ASN A 143 -12.32 -13.38 11.12
N ILE A 144 -11.87 -12.88 9.97
CA ILE A 144 -12.71 -12.27 8.95
C ILE A 144 -12.45 -12.93 7.59
N GLY A 145 -13.51 -13.36 6.91
CA GLY A 145 -13.47 -14.11 5.66
C GLY A 145 -14.38 -13.54 4.58
N LEU A 146 -13.98 -13.78 3.33
CA LEU A 146 -14.70 -13.36 2.13
C LEU A 146 -15.74 -14.38 1.65
N ASN A 147 -15.58 -15.65 2.02
CA ASN A 147 -16.48 -16.78 1.79
C ASN A 147 -16.00 -17.97 2.62
N ASN A 148 -16.89 -18.88 3.02
CA ASN A 148 -16.52 -20.10 3.74
C ASN A 148 -15.81 -21.09 2.77
N PRO A 149 -14.55 -21.54 2.99
CA PRO A 149 -13.71 -21.46 4.19
C PRO A 149 -12.51 -20.50 4.08
N SER A 150 -12.46 -19.65 3.05
CA SER A 150 -11.39 -18.68 2.80
C SER A 150 -11.38 -17.54 3.83
N VAL A 151 -10.66 -17.78 4.93
CA VAL A 151 -10.29 -16.75 5.91
C VAL A 151 -9.34 -15.76 5.25
N ALA A 152 -9.78 -14.51 5.09
CA ALA A 152 -8.99 -13.46 4.46
C ALA A 152 -7.96 -12.88 5.44
N MET A 153 -8.32 -12.81 6.73
CA MET A 153 -7.46 -12.26 7.78
C MET A 153 -7.78 -12.86 9.15
N LYS A 154 -6.73 -13.05 9.96
CA LYS A 154 -6.79 -13.54 11.33
C LYS A 154 -6.13 -12.57 12.29
N CYS A 155 -6.72 -12.41 13.46
CA CYS A 155 -6.24 -11.56 14.53
C CYS A 155 -6.07 -12.42 15.79
N LEU A 156 -4.81 -12.70 16.17
CA LEU A 156 -4.48 -13.52 17.34
C LEU A 156 -4.49 -12.66 18.60
N LEU A 157 -5.21 -13.11 19.62
CA LEU A 157 -5.43 -12.40 20.87
C LEU A 157 -4.70 -13.14 21.99
N ASP A 158 -3.44 -12.77 22.27
CA ASP A 158 -2.62 -13.41 23.32
C ASP A 158 -2.55 -12.53 24.58
N CYS A 159 -2.59 -13.19 25.74
CA CYS A 159 -2.60 -12.57 27.07
C CYS A 159 -1.51 -13.13 28.00
N ASN A 160 -0.59 -13.97 27.52
CA ASN A 160 0.41 -14.61 28.38
C ASN A 160 1.51 -13.65 28.94
N PHE A 161 1.55 -12.39 28.51
CA PHE A 161 2.53 -11.37 28.93
C PHE A 161 2.02 -10.34 29.96
N PHE A 162 1.11 -10.73 30.88
CA PHE A 162 0.61 -9.85 31.94
C PHE A 162 1.66 -9.63 33.06
N HIS A 163 2.57 -8.67 32.88
CA HIS A 163 3.42 -8.19 33.99
C HIS A 163 3.66 -6.67 34.04
N GLY A 164 2.90 -5.86 33.27
CA GLY A 164 3.00 -4.40 33.29
C GLY A 164 1.67 -3.70 33.04
N SER A 165 1.52 -2.50 33.60
CA SER A 165 0.36 -1.61 33.49
C SER A 165 0.19 -1.10 32.05
N VAL A 166 -0.67 -1.77 31.29
CA VAL A 166 -1.08 -1.31 29.95
C VAL A 166 -1.94 -0.05 30.10
N ARG A 167 -1.65 0.99 29.28
CA ARG A 167 -2.45 2.22 29.23
C ARG A 167 -3.79 1.94 28.55
N ASN A 168 -4.89 2.36 29.18
CA ASN A 168 -6.20 2.41 28.55
C ASN A 168 -6.13 3.17 27.22
N GLY A 169 -6.82 2.66 26.19
CA GLY A 169 -6.96 3.33 24.90
C GLY A 169 -6.01 2.93 23.78
N SER A 170 -5.11 1.94 23.95
CA SER A 170 -4.25 1.46 22.86
C SER A 170 -4.33 -0.06 22.64
N CYS A 171 -4.70 -0.48 21.43
CA CYS A 171 -4.81 -1.88 21.00
C CYS A 171 -3.46 -2.37 20.44
N LEU A 172 -2.51 -2.68 21.33
CA LEU A 172 -1.10 -2.99 21.00
C LEU A 172 -0.78 -4.50 20.90
N GLY A 173 -1.77 -5.34 20.65
CA GLY A 173 -1.58 -6.80 20.54
C GLY A 173 -1.64 -7.56 21.88
N LEU A 174 -2.01 -6.89 22.97
CA LEU A 174 -2.25 -7.49 24.29
C LEU A 174 -3.77 -7.48 24.57
N GLY A 175 -4.43 -8.63 24.40
CA GLY A 175 -5.87 -8.77 24.61
C GLY A 175 -6.77 -8.06 23.57
N CYS A 176 -6.18 -7.37 22.60
CA CYS A 176 -6.84 -6.69 21.49
C CYS A 176 -5.92 -6.65 20.29
N CYS A 177 -6.44 -6.87 19.09
CA CYS A 177 -5.73 -6.55 17.86
C CYS A 177 -6.64 -5.85 16.83
N GLN A 178 -6.06 -4.91 16.11
CA GLN A 178 -6.71 -4.13 15.06
C GLN A 178 -5.96 -4.33 13.75
N ALA A 179 -6.69 -4.60 12.66
CA ALA A 179 -6.12 -4.87 11.35
C ALA A 179 -6.96 -4.22 10.24
N SER A 180 -6.29 -3.78 9.18
CA SER A 180 -6.93 -3.06 8.07
C SER A 180 -7.76 -4.02 7.22
N ILE A 181 -8.95 -3.58 6.83
CA ILE A 181 -9.84 -4.36 5.97
C ILE A 181 -9.31 -4.30 4.52
N GLN A 182 -9.49 -5.38 3.75
CA GLN A 182 -9.10 -5.38 2.35
C GLN A 182 -10.01 -4.43 1.53
N GLN A 183 -9.45 -3.84 0.49
CA GLN A 183 -10.16 -2.92 -0.38
C GLN A 183 -11.24 -3.65 -1.21
N GLY A 184 -12.40 -3.02 -1.39
CA GLY A 184 -13.50 -3.54 -2.21
C GLY A 184 -14.32 -4.68 -1.59
N MET A 185 -14.18 -4.95 -0.27
CA MET A 185 -14.97 -5.96 0.41
C MET A 185 -16.42 -5.52 0.59
N THR A 186 -17.39 -6.22 -0.01
CA THR A 186 -18.84 -6.05 0.26
C THR A 186 -19.44 -7.18 1.12
N TYR A 187 -18.69 -8.27 1.27
CA TYR A 187 -19.05 -9.40 2.11
C TYR A 187 -18.04 -9.56 3.24
N ALA A 188 -18.51 -9.79 4.47
CA ALA A 188 -17.69 -10.08 5.62
C ALA A 188 -18.33 -11.16 6.50
N GLY A 189 -17.70 -12.33 6.57
CA GLY A 189 -17.98 -13.35 7.58
C GLY A 189 -17.03 -13.20 8.76
N ILE A 190 -17.55 -12.92 9.95
CA ILE A 190 -16.78 -12.69 11.16
C ILE A 190 -17.06 -13.81 12.17
N ASP A 191 -16.00 -14.44 12.65
CA ASP A 191 -16.07 -15.44 13.70
C ASP A 191 -14.94 -15.30 14.73
N ILE A 192 -15.07 -16.08 15.80
CA ILE A 192 -14.02 -16.21 16.82
C ILE A 192 -13.83 -17.68 17.13
N SER A 193 -12.61 -18.19 17.04
CA SER A 193 -12.28 -19.58 17.29
C SER A 193 -11.18 -19.73 18.34
N LEU A 194 -11.04 -20.94 18.87
CA LEU A 194 -9.82 -21.33 19.58
C LEU A 194 -8.70 -21.58 18.55
N PRO A 195 -7.44 -21.24 18.86
CA PRO A 195 -6.30 -21.68 18.07
C PRO A 195 -6.23 -23.21 18.01
N GLU A 196 -5.93 -23.79 16.84
CA GLU A 196 -5.95 -25.25 16.59
C GLU A 196 -5.05 -26.08 17.54
N ASN A 197 -4.08 -25.46 18.22
CA ASN A 197 -3.11 -26.12 19.11
C ASN A 197 -3.32 -25.87 20.62
N LYS A 198 -4.41 -25.21 21.05
CA LYS A 198 -4.71 -24.96 22.48
C LYS A 198 -6.10 -25.51 22.84
N THR A 199 -6.21 -26.79 23.13
CA THR A 199 -7.45 -27.41 23.64
C THR A 199 -7.55 -27.46 25.17
N SER A 200 -6.50 -27.12 25.93
CA SER A 200 -6.45 -27.47 27.37
C SER A 200 -6.18 -26.36 28.37
N MET A 201 -6.05 -25.09 27.99
CA MET A 201 -5.87 -23.99 28.96
C MET A 201 -6.53 -22.69 28.51
N VAL A 202 -7.87 -22.63 28.51
CA VAL A 202 -8.56 -21.33 28.65
C VAL A 202 -8.43 -20.96 30.13
N GLY A 203 -7.32 -20.32 30.48
CA GLY A 203 -7.07 -19.87 31.86
C GLY A 203 -8.20 -18.98 32.37
N ASN A 204 -8.33 -18.92 33.70
CA ASN A 204 -9.40 -18.26 34.47
C ASN A 204 -9.54 -16.72 34.27
N ARG A 205 -9.06 -16.15 33.16
CA ARG A 205 -8.88 -14.69 32.96
C ARG A 205 -9.83 -14.03 31.94
N SER A 206 -10.35 -14.72 30.92
CA SER A 206 -11.48 -14.25 30.09
C SER A 206 -12.26 -15.43 29.48
N ARG A 207 -13.57 -15.48 29.73
CA ARG A 207 -14.46 -16.56 29.25
C ARG A 207 -15.01 -16.31 27.84
N CYS A 208 -14.91 -15.09 27.30
CA CYS A 208 -15.48 -14.71 26.01
C CYS A 208 -14.50 -13.85 25.21
N GLY A 209 -14.50 -14.02 23.89
CA GLY A 209 -13.91 -13.08 22.93
C GLY A 209 -14.96 -12.42 22.06
N TYR A 210 -14.60 -11.28 21.47
CA TYR A 210 -15.42 -10.43 20.62
C TYR A 210 -14.65 -10.03 19.34
N ALA A 211 -15.36 -9.91 18.22
CA ALA A 211 -14.78 -9.52 16.93
C ALA A 211 -15.79 -8.67 16.16
N PHE A 212 -15.34 -7.56 15.60
CA PHE A 212 -16.21 -6.60 14.94
C PHE A 212 -15.45 -5.66 14.00
N ILE A 213 -16.18 -5.03 13.10
CA ILE A 213 -15.69 -3.91 12.29
C ILE A 213 -16.12 -2.61 12.97
N VAL A 214 -15.23 -1.62 13.02
CA VAL A 214 -15.52 -0.30 13.60
C VAL A 214 -14.77 0.80 12.85
N GLU A 215 -15.42 1.95 12.70
CA GLU A 215 -14.79 3.17 12.17
C GLU A 215 -13.63 3.61 13.08
N LYS A 216 -12.57 4.15 12.46
CA LYS A 216 -11.39 4.68 13.15
C LYS A 216 -11.81 5.71 14.20
N ASP A 217 -11.13 5.66 15.35
CA ASP A 217 -11.35 6.57 16.48
C ASP A 217 -12.73 6.47 17.17
N LYS A 218 -13.57 5.48 16.80
CA LYS A 218 -14.87 5.20 17.46
C LYS A 218 -14.82 4.10 18.51
N TYR A 219 -13.71 3.38 18.61
CA TYR A 219 -13.49 2.36 19.64
C TYR A 219 -12.11 2.50 20.26
N TYR A 220 -12.10 2.53 21.59
CA TYR A 220 -10.89 2.52 22.41
C TYR A 220 -11.01 1.38 23.41
N LEU A 221 -9.97 0.54 23.51
CA LEU A 221 -9.98 -0.58 24.43
C LEU A 221 -9.99 -0.09 25.88
N ASN A 222 -11.02 -0.51 26.61
CA ASN A 222 -11.12 -0.39 28.06
C ASN A 222 -10.93 -1.77 28.71
N PHE A 223 -9.85 -1.95 29.47
CA PHE A 223 -9.49 -3.27 30.01
C PHE A 223 -10.50 -3.83 31.02
N SER A 224 -11.32 -2.99 31.66
CA SER A 224 -12.42 -3.45 32.52
C SER A 224 -13.58 -4.06 31.73
N GLU A 225 -13.72 -3.75 30.44
CA GLU A 225 -14.78 -4.27 29.55
C GLU A 225 -14.45 -5.64 28.95
N LEU A 226 -13.19 -6.09 28.99
CA LEU A 226 -12.75 -7.43 28.54
C LEU A 226 -13.53 -8.58 29.19
N ARG A 227 -14.17 -8.33 30.34
CA ARG A 227 -14.98 -9.32 31.07
C ARG A 227 -16.47 -9.25 30.74
N ASN A 228 -17.01 -8.12 30.29
CA ASN A 228 -18.44 -7.85 30.23
C ASN A 228 -18.83 -6.94 29.02
N MET A 229 -18.37 -7.25 27.81
CA MET A 229 -19.01 -6.66 26.63
C MET A 229 -20.41 -7.27 26.47
N SER A 230 -21.44 -6.42 26.40
CA SER A 230 -22.80 -6.83 26.10
C SER A 230 -22.88 -7.40 24.69
N ASN A 231 -23.44 -8.61 24.57
CA ASN A 231 -23.63 -9.30 23.29
C ASN A 231 -24.58 -8.57 22.31
N ASN A 232 -25.21 -7.48 22.75
CA ASN A 232 -26.10 -6.62 21.95
C ASN A 232 -25.43 -5.33 21.46
N MET A 233 -24.13 -5.14 21.68
CA MET A 233 -23.44 -3.96 21.15
C MET A 233 -23.39 -3.95 19.63
N SER A 234 -23.43 -2.75 19.07
CA SER A 234 -23.13 -2.47 17.68
C SER A 234 -22.18 -1.28 17.58
N PHE A 235 -21.38 -1.25 16.53
CA PHE A 235 -20.40 -0.19 16.29
C PHE A 235 -20.66 0.51 14.95
N PRO A 236 -20.39 1.82 14.86
CA PRO A 236 -20.48 2.56 13.61
C PRO A 236 -19.40 2.08 12.65
N VAL A 237 -19.79 1.87 11.39
CA VAL A 237 -18.93 1.41 10.29
C VAL A 237 -19.17 2.28 9.07
N ALA A 238 -18.10 2.70 8.40
CA ALA A 238 -18.16 3.50 7.18
C ALA A 238 -18.16 2.61 5.92
N LEU A 239 -19.16 2.76 5.07
CA LEU A 239 -19.22 2.14 3.75
C LEU A 239 -18.92 3.18 2.68
N ASP A 240 -18.13 2.79 1.69
CA ASP A 240 -17.93 3.52 0.46
C ASP A 240 -19.10 3.23 -0.51
N TRP A 241 -19.46 4.20 -1.35
CA TRP A 241 -20.53 4.02 -2.36
C TRP A 241 -20.17 4.68 -3.70
N SER A 242 -20.65 4.17 -4.83
CA SER A 242 -20.39 4.72 -6.17
C SER A 242 -21.52 4.39 -7.12
N VAL A 243 -21.82 5.30 -8.05
CA VAL A 243 -22.89 5.12 -9.06
C VAL A 243 -22.35 4.48 -10.34
N GLY A 244 -23.23 3.74 -11.02
CA GLY A 244 -22.91 3.05 -12.27
C GLY A 244 -21.90 1.89 -12.11
N ASP A 245 -21.56 1.27 -13.24
CA ASP A 245 -20.68 0.09 -13.31
C ASP A 245 -19.40 0.34 -14.13
N ALA A 246 -19.16 1.58 -14.54
CA ALA A 246 -18.02 2.01 -15.35
C ALA A 246 -17.16 3.04 -14.60
N MET A 247 -15.90 3.18 -15.00
CA MET A 247 -15.05 4.27 -14.51
C MET A 247 -15.44 5.60 -15.16
N CYS A 248 -15.00 6.71 -14.58
CA CYS A 248 -15.39 8.05 -14.98
C CYS A 248 -15.14 8.33 -16.48
N GLU A 249 -13.98 7.95 -17.01
CA GLU A 249 -13.63 8.16 -18.42
C GLU A 249 -14.56 7.40 -19.39
N GLU A 250 -15.01 6.20 -18.99
CA GLU A 250 -15.94 5.39 -19.77
C GLU A 250 -17.37 5.89 -19.63
N ALA A 251 -17.78 6.22 -18.40
CA ALA A 251 -19.10 6.76 -18.11
C ALA A 251 -19.36 8.09 -18.84
N GLN A 252 -18.35 8.95 -18.98
CA GLN A 252 -18.47 10.21 -19.73
C GLN A 252 -18.74 10.01 -21.24
N LYS A 253 -18.44 8.83 -21.79
CA LYS A 253 -18.69 8.52 -23.21
C LYS A 253 -20.17 8.19 -23.46
N ASP A 254 -20.86 7.64 -22.47
CA ASP A 254 -22.30 7.34 -22.53
C ASP A 254 -23.12 8.43 -21.82
N LYS A 255 -23.51 9.46 -22.59
CA LYS A 255 -24.30 10.57 -22.07
C LYS A 255 -25.71 10.17 -21.59
N VAL A 256 -26.19 8.97 -21.89
CA VAL A 256 -27.52 8.51 -21.48
C VAL A 256 -27.48 7.96 -20.06
N THR A 257 -26.41 7.23 -19.71
CA THR A 257 -26.24 6.62 -18.39
C THR A 257 -25.33 7.42 -17.45
N TYR A 258 -24.71 8.49 -17.96
CA TYR A 258 -23.91 9.42 -17.16
C TYR A 258 -24.78 10.24 -16.19
N MET A 259 -24.45 10.18 -14.89
CA MET A 259 -25.28 10.69 -13.81
C MET A 259 -24.88 12.08 -13.30
N CYS A 260 -23.63 12.51 -13.53
CA CYS A 260 -23.16 13.81 -13.04
C CYS A 260 -23.82 14.95 -13.84
N GLN A 261 -24.34 15.94 -13.12
CA GLN A 261 -25.10 17.05 -13.69
C GLN A 261 -24.20 18.26 -14.01
N GLU A 262 -24.78 19.34 -14.51
CA GLU A 262 -24.04 20.57 -14.81
C GLU A 262 -23.35 21.16 -13.56
N ASN A 263 -22.22 21.83 -13.76
CA ASN A 263 -21.37 22.39 -12.69
C ASN A 263 -20.89 21.33 -11.68
N SER A 264 -20.65 20.11 -12.17
CA SER A 264 -20.07 19.02 -11.37
C SER A 264 -18.93 18.32 -12.11
N GLU A 265 -18.04 17.75 -11.32
CA GLU A 265 -16.90 16.97 -11.75
C GLU A 265 -17.08 15.50 -11.36
N CYS A 266 -16.54 14.63 -12.21
CA CYS A 266 -16.61 13.18 -12.03
C CYS A 266 -15.26 12.64 -11.56
N TYR A 267 -15.33 11.69 -10.63
CA TYR A 267 -14.18 11.06 -9.98
C TYR A 267 -14.41 9.55 -9.94
N ASP A 268 -13.36 8.78 -10.13
CA ASP A 268 -13.45 7.33 -9.99
C ASP A 268 -13.77 6.95 -8.53
N GLY A 269 -14.48 5.82 -8.37
CA GLY A 269 -14.70 5.20 -7.06
C GLY A 269 -13.40 4.69 -6.42
N GLU A 270 -13.54 3.94 -5.32
CA GLU A 270 -12.39 3.30 -4.68
C GLU A 270 -11.67 2.33 -5.64
N ILE A 271 -10.33 2.30 -5.60
CA ILE A 271 -9.52 1.50 -6.53
C ILE A 271 -9.92 0.01 -6.44
N GLY A 272 -10.31 -0.58 -7.57
CA GLY A 272 -10.75 -1.98 -7.66
C GLY A 272 -12.26 -2.20 -7.52
N VAL A 273 -13.03 -1.14 -7.27
CA VAL A 273 -14.50 -1.16 -7.28
C VAL A 273 -14.99 -0.43 -8.53
N LYS A 274 -15.91 -1.04 -9.28
CA LYS A 274 -16.51 -0.41 -10.46
C LYS A 274 -17.49 0.69 -10.05
N GLY A 275 -17.51 1.78 -10.81
CA GLY A 275 -18.38 2.92 -10.61
C GLY A 275 -17.62 4.23 -10.41
N TYR A 276 -18.35 5.33 -10.46
CA TYR A 276 -17.83 6.69 -10.33
C TYR A 276 -18.69 7.52 -9.38
N ARG A 277 -18.22 8.73 -9.07
CA ARG A 277 -18.86 9.69 -8.16
C ARG A 277 -18.85 11.06 -8.80
N CYS A 278 -19.82 11.87 -8.43
CA CYS A 278 -19.96 13.26 -8.85
C CYS A 278 -19.77 14.17 -7.64
N LYS A 279 -19.07 15.30 -7.83
CA LYS A 279 -18.91 16.36 -6.84
C LYS A 279 -19.15 17.70 -7.52
N CYS A 280 -19.82 18.65 -6.87
CA CYS A 280 -19.94 19.99 -7.45
C CYS A 280 -18.55 20.60 -7.70
N SER A 281 -18.42 21.32 -8.82
CA SER A 281 -17.18 22.02 -9.18
C SER A 281 -16.84 23.08 -8.13
N ASP A 282 -15.57 23.49 -8.07
CA ASP A 282 -15.13 24.56 -7.18
C ASP A 282 -15.99 25.83 -7.40
N GLY A 283 -16.44 26.46 -6.31
CA GLY A 283 -17.38 27.59 -6.34
C GLY A 283 -18.86 27.19 -6.35
N TYR A 284 -19.19 25.90 -6.38
CA TYR A 284 -20.56 25.38 -6.30
C TYR A 284 -20.78 24.48 -5.08
N THR A 285 -22.00 24.48 -4.55
CA THR A 285 -22.42 23.61 -3.43
C THR A 285 -23.78 22.97 -3.70
N GLY A 286 -24.03 21.79 -3.13
CA GLY A 286 -25.30 21.08 -3.27
C GLY A 286 -25.14 19.65 -3.77
N ASN A 287 -26.14 19.15 -4.51
CA ASN A 287 -26.19 17.76 -4.95
C ASN A 287 -25.88 17.62 -6.45
N PRO A 288 -24.74 17.04 -6.84
CA PRO A 288 -24.31 16.93 -8.24
C PRO A 288 -25.06 15.86 -9.05
N TYR A 289 -25.94 15.08 -8.42
CA TYR A 289 -26.75 14.05 -9.06
C TYR A 289 -28.17 14.55 -9.41
N ILE A 290 -28.51 15.79 -9.07
CA ILE A 290 -29.81 16.41 -9.32
C ILE A 290 -29.64 17.52 -10.37
N GLN A 291 -30.55 17.57 -11.34
CA GLN A 291 -30.54 18.63 -12.34
C GLN A 291 -30.64 20.01 -11.66
N ASN A 292 -29.71 20.92 -11.95
CA ASN A 292 -29.54 22.20 -11.25
C ASN A 292 -29.32 22.06 -9.72
N GLY A 293 -28.78 20.93 -9.27
CA GLY A 293 -28.53 20.66 -7.85
C GLY A 293 -27.24 21.28 -7.32
N CYS A 294 -26.24 21.54 -8.19
CA CYS A 294 -25.07 22.34 -7.85
C CYS A 294 -25.40 23.83 -8.02
N GLN A 295 -25.50 24.53 -6.89
CA GLN A 295 -25.83 25.95 -6.82
C GLN A 295 -24.56 26.77 -6.63
N ASP A 296 -24.51 27.91 -7.32
CA ASP A 296 -23.42 28.88 -7.24
C ASP A 296 -23.30 29.42 -5.82
N VAL A 297 -22.09 29.35 -5.25
CA VAL A 297 -21.80 29.92 -3.93
C VAL A 297 -21.58 31.42 -4.10
N ASN A 298 -22.44 32.24 -3.50
CA ASN A 298 -22.24 33.69 -3.55
C ASN A 298 -21.14 34.12 -2.55
N GLU A 299 -19.88 34.17 -3.00
CA GLU A 299 -18.78 34.50 -2.11
C GLU A 299 -18.79 35.96 -1.63
N CYS A 300 -19.60 36.82 -2.26
CA CYS A 300 -19.76 38.20 -1.84
C CYS A 300 -20.70 38.39 -0.64
N GLU A 301 -21.44 37.36 -0.21
CA GLU A 301 -22.32 37.42 0.98
C GLU A 301 -21.55 37.35 2.30
N SER A 302 -20.34 36.77 2.30
CA SER A 302 -19.49 36.71 3.48
C SER A 302 -18.08 37.20 3.16
N SER A 303 -17.59 38.15 3.97
CA SER A 303 -16.20 38.63 3.90
C SER A 303 -15.16 37.55 4.20
N GLU A 304 -15.56 36.39 4.71
CA GLU A 304 -14.67 35.22 4.92
C GLU A 304 -14.50 34.36 3.65
N LEU A 305 -15.41 34.50 2.67
CA LEU A 305 -15.42 33.71 1.44
C LEU A 305 -14.76 34.43 0.25
N ASN A 306 -14.44 35.73 0.38
CA ASN A 306 -13.77 36.51 -0.66
C ASN A 306 -12.55 37.30 -0.14
N ASP A 307 -11.66 37.68 -1.05
CA ASP A 307 -10.42 38.41 -0.75
C ASP A 307 -10.39 39.85 -1.31
N CYS A 308 -11.55 40.46 -1.56
CA CYS A 308 -11.66 41.81 -2.11
C CYS A 308 -11.37 42.89 -1.05
N LEU A 309 -10.20 43.55 -1.10
CA LEU A 309 -9.80 44.58 -0.13
C LEU A 309 -9.87 46.02 -0.66
N GLN A 310 -9.65 46.25 -1.97
CA GLN A 310 -9.57 47.59 -2.57
C GLN A 310 -10.63 47.82 -3.67
N GLY A 311 -11.75 47.11 -3.60
CA GLY A 311 -12.82 47.16 -4.59
C GLY A 311 -14.11 46.53 -4.07
N TYR A 312 -15.15 46.57 -4.89
CA TYR A 312 -16.40 45.88 -4.57
C TYR A 312 -16.40 44.47 -5.17
N CYS A 313 -16.95 43.52 -4.42
CA CYS A 313 -17.11 42.14 -4.86
C CYS A 313 -18.32 42.04 -5.80
N LYS A 314 -18.12 41.40 -6.95
CA LYS A 314 -19.18 41.03 -7.88
C LYS A 314 -19.19 39.52 -8.07
N ASN A 315 -20.24 38.88 -7.58
CA ASN A 315 -20.43 37.45 -7.74
C ASN A 315 -20.57 37.08 -9.23
N THR A 316 -19.99 35.95 -9.62
CA THR A 316 -20.05 35.41 -10.97
C THR A 316 -20.28 33.89 -10.89
N PRO A 317 -20.80 33.24 -11.94
CA PRO A 317 -20.97 31.79 -11.88
C PRO A 317 -19.64 31.06 -11.62
N GLY A 318 -19.56 30.34 -10.50
CA GLY A 318 -18.43 29.55 -10.01
C GLY A 318 -17.27 30.35 -9.40
N SER A 319 -17.41 31.67 -9.23
CA SER A 319 -16.34 32.52 -8.70
C SER A 319 -16.79 33.94 -8.38
N TYR A 320 -15.88 34.81 -7.96
CA TYR A 320 -16.15 36.23 -7.79
C TYR A 320 -15.08 37.10 -8.43
N ASN A 321 -15.48 38.29 -8.86
CA ASN A 321 -14.59 39.32 -9.35
C ASN A 321 -14.52 40.48 -8.36
N CYS A 322 -13.29 40.86 -7.98
CA CYS A 322 -13.05 42.10 -7.27
C CYS A 322 -12.81 43.22 -8.30
N ILE A 323 -13.66 44.24 -8.31
CA ILE A 323 -13.58 45.33 -9.28
C ILE A 323 -13.08 46.59 -8.57
N CYS A 324 -12.03 47.20 -9.10
CA CYS A 324 -11.52 48.49 -8.65
C CYS A 324 -12.61 49.56 -8.77
N SER A 325 -12.65 50.50 -7.83
CA SER A 325 -13.58 51.63 -7.85
C SER A 325 -13.46 52.47 -9.13
N TYR A 326 -14.54 53.18 -9.47
CA TYR A 326 -14.65 53.97 -10.71
C TYR A 326 -13.41 54.85 -10.96
N GLY A 327 -12.87 54.79 -12.18
CA GLY A 327 -11.67 55.52 -12.60
C GLY A 327 -10.33 54.80 -12.40
N HIS A 328 -10.30 53.59 -11.83
CA HIS A 328 -9.07 52.82 -11.58
C HIS A 328 -9.09 51.43 -12.27
N GLN A 329 -7.93 50.98 -12.77
CA GLN A 329 -7.58 49.65 -13.28
C GLN A 329 -6.47 49.01 -12.43
N GLY A 330 -6.53 47.70 -12.21
CA GLY A 330 -5.53 46.99 -11.43
C GLY A 330 -6.08 45.71 -10.82
N ASN A 331 -5.47 45.23 -9.74
CA ASN A 331 -5.90 44.02 -9.05
C ASN A 331 -6.52 44.36 -7.68
N ALA A 332 -7.83 44.19 -7.55
CA ALA A 332 -8.56 44.52 -6.31
C ALA A 332 -8.57 43.38 -5.26
N LYS A 333 -7.86 42.28 -5.49
CA LYS A 333 -7.67 41.17 -4.54
C LYS A 333 -6.61 41.49 -3.48
N LYS A 334 -6.58 40.72 -2.40
CA LYS A 334 -5.61 40.84 -1.29
C LYS A 334 -4.17 40.81 -1.82
N GLY A 335 -3.47 41.94 -1.71
CA GLY A 335 -2.09 42.13 -2.17
C GLY A 335 -1.93 42.79 -3.55
N GLY A 336 -3.03 43.17 -4.22
CA GLY A 336 -3.02 43.96 -5.45
C GLY A 336 -3.28 45.46 -5.22
N GLU A 337 -3.05 46.27 -6.25
CA GLU A 337 -3.21 47.72 -6.24
C GLU A 337 -4.03 48.19 -7.46
N CYS A 338 -4.91 49.17 -7.25
CA CYS A 338 -5.76 49.78 -8.28
C CYS A 338 -5.21 51.17 -8.68
N THR A 339 -4.98 51.42 -9.96
CA THR A 339 -4.32 52.62 -10.52
C THR A 339 -5.20 53.35 -11.56
N PRO A 340 -5.14 54.67 -11.73
CA PRO A 340 -6.04 55.40 -12.63
C PRO A 340 -5.87 55.08 -14.13
N ILE A 341 -6.96 55.06 -14.91
CA ILE A 341 -6.98 54.74 -16.36
C ILE A 341 -6.84 56.02 -17.21
N ASN A 342 -5.83 56.07 -18.10
CA ASN A 342 -5.73 57.04 -19.21
C ASN A 342 -6.04 56.33 -20.54
N ILE A 343 -7.01 56.84 -21.32
CA ILE A 343 -7.46 56.23 -22.60
C ILE A 343 -7.20 57.20 -23.76
N GLU A 344 -6.33 56.82 -24.71
CA GLU A 344 -6.22 57.39 -26.06
C GLU A 344 -6.67 56.35 -27.11
N PRO A 345 -7.47 56.72 -28.13
CA PRO A 345 -7.89 55.77 -29.17
C PRO A 345 -7.10 55.94 -30.48
N GLN A 346 -6.61 54.84 -31.06
CA GLN A 346 -6.14 54.78 -32.45
C GLN A 346 -6.88 53.72 -33.28
N SER A 347 -7.09 54.06 -34.55
CA SER A 347 -7.94 53.43 -35.57
C SER A 347 -7.27 52.26 -36.33
N LYS A 348 -8.11 51.39 -36.90
CA LYS A 348 -7.76 50.13 -37.60
C LYS A 348 -7.54 50.29 -39.14
N PRO A 349 -6.95 49.26 -39.82
CA PRO A 349 -6.31 49.35 -41.14
C PRO A 349 -7.11 48.75 -42.32
N ARG A 350 -6.62 48.94 -43.56
CA ARG A 350 -6.99 48.26 -44.84
C ARG A 350 -5.68 47.95 -45.60
N SER A 351 -5.47 46.93 -46.43
CA SER A 351 -6.30 45.87 -47.05
C SER A 351 -5.35 44.79 -47.63
N VAL A 352 -5.69 43.50 -47.55
CA VAL A 352 -4.88 42.35 -48.02
C VAL A 352 -5.72 41.49 -48.95
N VAL A 353 -5.34 41.28 -50.22
CA VAL A 353 -5.91 40.19 -51.05
C VAL A 353 -4.91 39.50 -52.02
N GLU A 354 -3.74 40.03 -52.37
CA GLU A 354 -2.87 39.33 -53.36
C GLU A 354 -1.83 38.34 -52.78
N GLY A 355 -1.64 38.30 -51.46
CA GLY A 355 -0.64 37.42 -50.80
C GLY A 355 -1.15 36.03 -50.37
N ILE A 356 -2.36 35.62 -50.78
CA ILE A 356 -3.08 34.50 -50.17
C ILE A 356 -2.54 33.12 -50.60
N ILE A 357 -2.02 32.96 -51.83
CA ILE A 357 -1.60 31.64 -52.34
C ILE A 357 -0.16 31.28 -51.91
N GLU A 358 0.79 32.22 -52.02
CA GLU A 358 2.15 32.04 -51.49
C GLU A 358 2.18 32.03 -49.94
N GLY A 359 1.28 32.81 -49.33
CA GLY A 359 1.10 32.83 -47.87
C GLY A 359 0.59 31.51 -47.30
N VAL A 360 -0.25 30.76 -48.02
CA VAL A 360 -0.78 29.47 -47.54
C VAL A 360 0.31 28.39 -47.53
N ALA A 361 1.15 28.30 -48.57
CA ALA A 361 2.26 27.35 -48.59
C ALA A 361 3.31 27.67 -47.50
N GLY A 362 3.66 28.96 -47.33
CA GLY A 362 4.51 29.42 -46.24
C GLY A 362 3.90 29.14 -44.87
N ALA A 363 2.59 29.38 -44.69
CA ALA A 363 1.89 29.11 -43.45
C ALA A 363 1.85 27.62 -43.11
N VAL A 364 1.70 26.72 -44.10
CA VAL A 364 1.74 25.27 -43.86
C VAL A 364 3.13 24.82 -43.39
N VAL A 365 4.21 25.31 -44.00
CA VAL A 365 5.58 25.00 -43.57
C VAL A 365 5.83 25.55 -42.16
N VAL A 366 5.43 26.79 -41.88
CA VAL A 366 5.51 27.38 -40.54
C VAL A 366 4.68 26.59 -39.53
N MET A 367 3.47 26.15 -39.89
CA MET A 367 2.61 25.32 -39.05
C MET A 367 3.25 23.95 -38.77
N ILE A 368 3.95 23.33 -39.73
CA ILE A 368 4.69 22.09 -39.51
C ILE A 368 5.90 22.32 -38.58
N PHE A 369 6.66 23.40 -38.77
CA PHE A 369 7.78 23.74 -37.86
C PHE A 369 7.29 24.11 -36.46
N VAL A 370 6.18 24.83 -36.34
CA VAL A 370 5.52 25.16 -35.06
C VAL A 370 4.97 23.90 -34.42
N TYR A 371 4.32 23.00 -35.18
CA TYR A 371 3.82 21.72 -34.68
C TYR A 371 4.96 20.80 -34.23
N CYS A 372 6.02 20.65 -35.02
CA CYS A 372 7.22 19.89 -34.65
C CYS A 372 7.94 20.51 -33.45
N GLY A 373 8.04 21.83 -33.39
CA GLY A 373 8.60 22.59 -32.28
C GLY A 373 7.76 22.44 -31.00
N ALA A 374 6.43 22.53 -31.10
CA ALA A 374 5.49 22.32 -30.02
C ALA A 374 5.54 20.88 -29.53
N LYS A 375 5.52 19.88 -30.41
CA LYS A 375 5.65 18.45 -30.09
C LYS A 375 7.00 18.15 -29.43
N ARG A 376 8.09 18.78 -29.89
CA ARG A 376 9.42 18.68 -29.24
C ARG A 376 9.42 19.35 -27.87
N ARG A 377 8.81 20.54 -27.71
CA ARG A 377 8.68 21.23 -26.42
C ARG A 377 7.84 20.43 -25.43
N ILE A 378 6.72 19.84 -25.86
CA ILE A 378 5.86 18.97 -25.05
C ILE A 378 6.65 17.74 -24.60
N ARG A 379 7.39 17.06 -25.50
CA ARG A 379 8.25 15.92 -25.13
C ARG A 379 9.35 16.28 -24.14
N VAL A 380 10.06 17.39 -24.37
CA VAL A 380 11.12 17.86 -23.47
C VAL A 380 10.55 18.30 -22.12
N LYS A 381 9.39 18.96 -22.11
CA LYS A 381 8.68 19.33 -20.87
C LYS A 381 8.26 18.07 -20.10
N GLY A 382 7.66 17.09 -20.78
CA GLY A 382 7.31 15.79 -20.18
C GLY A 382 8.51 15.06 -19.57
N ARG A 383 9.66 15.00 -20.27
CA ARG A 383 10.90 14.42 -19.71
C ARG A 383 11.39 15.16 -18.46
N LYS A 384 11.32 16.50 -18.47
CA LYS A 384 11.69 17.32 -17.30
C LYS A 384 10.71 17.14 -16.14
N ASP A 385 9.43 16.96 -16.43
CA ASP A 385 8.40 16.72 -15.42
C ASP A 385 8.60 15.33 -14.79
N PHE A 386 8.85 14.29 -15.58
CA PHE A 386 9.23 12.96 -15.07
C PHE A 386 10.53 13.00 -14.26
N PHE A 387 11.55 13.74 -14.72
CA PHE A 387 12.79 13.90 -13.97
C PHE A 387 12.54 14.50 -12.58
N LYS A 388 11.62 15.47 -12.47
CA LYS A 388 11.24 16.05 -11.16
C LYS A 388 10.41 15.08 -10.32
N GLN A 389 9.42 14.43 -10.90
CA GLN A 389 8.53 13.48 -10.22
C GLN A 389 9.28 12.24 -9.69
N ASN A 390 10.24 11.72 -10.47
CA ASN A 390 11.08 10.57 -10.11
C ASN A 390 12.21 10.93 -9.14
N GLY A 391 12.10 12.05 -8.42
CA GLY A 391 13.05 12.45 -7.39
C GLY A 391 14.38 13.00 -7.91
N GLY A 392 14.50 13.39 -9.17
CA GLY A 392 15.77 13.85 -9.75
C GLY A 392 16.39 15.06 -9.08
N ILE A 393 15.59 15.95 -8.49
CA ILE A 393 16.10 17.07 -7.65
C ILE A 393 16.72 16.54 -6.36
N MET A 394 16.08 15.58 -5.70
CA MET A 394 16.57 14.94 -4.48
C MET A 394 17.84 14.15 -4.76
N LEU A 395 17.83 13.35 -5.85
CA LEU A 395 18.96 12.53 -6.27
C LEU A 395 20.18 13.38 -6.62
N GLN A 396 20.00 14.50 -7.32
CA GLN A 396 21.10 15.43 -7.60
C GLN A 396 21.70 15.94 -6.28
N LYS A 397 20.88 16.43 -5.34
CA LYS A 397 21.37 16.90 -4.03
C LYS A 397 22.16 15.83 -3.27
N THR A 398 21.70 14.58 -3.31
CA THR A 398 22.37 13.44 -2.65
C THR A 398 23.66 12.99 -3.36
N LEU A 399 23.67 12.98 -4.70
CA LEU A 399 24.87 12.67 -5.50
C LEU A 399 25.96 13.73 -5.37
N PHE A 400 25.60 15.00 -5.14
CA PHE A 400 26.55 16.09 -4.88
C PHE A 400 27.11 16.09 -3.44
N THR A 401 26.50 15.36 -2.50
CA THR A 401 26.98 15.25 -1.10
C THR A 401 27.83 14.01 -0.84
N CYS A 402 27.87 13.03 -1.75
CA CYS A 402 28.78 11.88 -1.65
C CYS A 402 30.23 12.31 -1.95
N LYS A 403 31.11 12.17 -0.95
CA LYS A 403 32.51 12.64 -0.99
C LYS A 403 33.47 11.79 -1.84
N ASP A 404 33.00 10.68 -2.43
CA ASP A 404 33.87 9.80 -3.22
C ASP A 404 33.73 10.06 -4.75
N PRO A 405 34.78 10.55 -5.43
CA PRO A 405 34.75 10.81 -6.87
C PRO A 405 34.71 9.54 -7.74
N PHE A 406 34.98 8.35 -7.21
CA PHE A 406 35.11 7.11 -8.00
C PHE A 406 33.82 6.28 -8.15
N ASN A 407 32.74 6.61 -7.43
CA ASN A 407 31.51 5.82 -7.40
C ASN A 407 30.23 6.64 -7.67
N LYS A 408 30.31 7.63 -8.57
CA LYS A 408 29.13 8.41 -8.97
C LYS A 408 28.27 7.61 -9.96
N ALA A 409 27.07 7.24 -9.52
CA ALA A 409 26.04 6.67 -10.38
C ALA A 409 25.75 7.61 -11.58
N LYS A 410 25.89 7.12 -12.81
CA LYS A 410 25.63 7.90 -14.03
C LYS A 410 24.13 8.09 -14.24
N VAL A 411 23.72 9.29 -14.66
CA VAL A 411 22.35 9.52 -15.16
C VAL A 411 22.33 9.22 -16.66
N PHE A 412 21.59 8.19 -17.05
CA PHE A 412 21.40 7.75 -18.43
C PHE A 412 20.17 8.40 -19.04
N THR A 413 20.19 8.62 -20.36
CA THR A 413 19.00 9.07 -21.11
C THR A 413 18.14 7.89 -21.53
N GLU A 414 16.84 8.11 -21.73
CA GLU A 414 15.92 7.07 -22.21
C GLU A 414 16.38 6.50 -23.56
N GLU A 415 16.87 7.35 -24.46
CA GLU A 415 17.33 6.96 -25.79
C GLU A 415 18.57 6.06 -25.73
N GLU A 416 19.51 6.33 -24.81
CA GLU A 416 20.69 5.50 -24.61
C GLU A 416 20.30 4.08 -24.17
N LEU A 417 19.35 3.97 -23.24
CA LEU A 417 18.89 2.67 -22.75
C LEU A 417 18.01 1.93 -23.75
N LYS A 418 17.16 2.63 -24.53
CA LYS A 418 16.42 2.03 -25.65
C LYS A 418 17.36 1.45 -26.69
N LYS A 419 18.39 2.20 -27.09
CA LYS A 419 19.40 1.70 -28.03
C LYS A 419 20.17 0.50 -27.48
N ALA A 420 20.51 0.52 -26.19
CA ALA A 420 21.22 -0.57 -25.55
C ALA A 420 20.41 -1.87 -25.44
N THR A 421 19.08 -1.78 -25.41
CA THR A 421 18.17 -2.92 -25.18
C THR A 421 17.36 -3.32 -26.41
N ASP A 422 17.64 -2.71 -27.56
CA ASP A 422 16.83 -2.84 -28.78
C ASP A 422 15.34 -2.52 -28.52
N ASN A 423 15.08 -1.31 -28.00
CA ASN A 423 13.75 -0.85 -27.59
C ASN A 423 13.07 -1.73 -26.52
N PHE A 424 13.84 -2.24 -25.55
CA PHE A 424 13.36 -3.17 -24.52
C PHE A 424 12.74 -4.45 -25.13
N ASN A 425 13.42 -5.01 -26.13
CA ASN A 425 13.01 -6.24 -26.79
C ASN A 425 12.85 -7.38 -25.77
N GLU A 426 11.78 -8.17 -25.91
CA GLU A 426 11.47 -9.29 -25.01
C GLU A 426 12.56 -10.37 -25.03
N THR A 427 13.27 -10.53 -26.15
CA THR A 427 14.40 -11.48 -26.24
C THR A 427 15.57 -11.13 -25.32
N ASN A 428 15.65 -9.88 -24.86
CA ASN A 428 16.67 -9.40 -23.95
C ASN A 428 16.28 -9.54 -22.47
N ILE A 429 15.10 -10.08 -22.16
CA ILE A 429 14.66 -10.27 -20.77
C ILE A 429 15.50 -11.36 -20.11
N ILE A 430 16.16 -11.00 -18.99
CA ILE A 430 16.96 -11.93 -18.18
C ILE A 430 16.31 -12.25 -16.84
N GLY A 431 15.30 -11.50 -16.43
CA GLY A 431 14.53 -11.75 -15.22
C GLY A 431 13.23 -10.95 -15.17
N GLN A 432 12.18 -11.55 -14.63
CA GLN A 432 10.88 -10.90 -14.48
C GLN A 432 10.28 -11.29 -13.12
N GLY A 433 9.91 -10.30 -12.30
CA GLY A 433 9.44 -10.52 -10.93
C GLY A 433 8.40 -9.50 -10.47
N GLY A 434 8.12 -9.47 -9.16
CA GLY A 434 7.18 -8.52 -8.55
C GLY A 434 7.65 -7.06 -8.61
N TYR A 435 8.97 -6.84 -8.62
CA TYR A 435 9.57 -5.50 -8.62
C TYR A 435 9.90 -4.94 -10.00
N GLY A 436 9.66 -5.68 -11.09
CA GLY A 436 9.99 -5.22 -12.44
C GLY A 436 10.38 -6.32 -13.43
N THR A 437 10.82 -5.87 -14.60
CA THR A 437 11.46 -6.67 -15.64
C THR A 437 12.91 -6.20 -15.81
N VAL A 438 13.85 -7.13 -15.89
CA VAL A 438 15.28 -6.87 -16.07
C VAL A 438 15.69 -7.28 -17.48
N TYR A 439 16.29 -6.36 -18.21
CA TYR A 439 16.77 -6.54 -19.57
C TYR A 439 18.30 -6.56 -19.60
N LYS A 440 18.88 -7.45 -20.39
CA LYS A 440 20.28 -7.36 -20.80
C LYS A 440 20.42 -6.24 -21.83
N GLY A 441 21.40 -5.37 -21.63
CA GLY A 441 21.71 -4.29 -22.57
C GLY A 441 23.19 -4.21 -22.87
N ILE A 442 23.54 -3.64 -24.02
CA ILE A 442 24.92 -3.35 -24.41
C ILE A 442 25.03 -1.84 -24.65
N LEU A 443 25.74 -1.14 -23.77
CA LEU A 443 25.96 0.29 -23.88
C LEU A 443 26.88 0.63 -25.07
N ALA A 444 26.92 1.89 -25.49
CA ALA A 444 27.72 2.34 -26.64
C ALA A 444 29.23 2.08 -26.47
N ASN A 445 29.72 2.05 -25.24
CA ASN A 445 31.10 1.69 -24.88
C ASN A 445 31.35 0.18 -24.82
N LYS A 446 30.39 -0.65 -25.29
CA LYS A 446 30.40 -2.11 -25.27
C LYS A 446 30.29 -2.75 -23.88
N THR A 447 30.03 -1.98 -22.83
CA THR A 447 29.75 -2.55 -21.50
C THR A 447 28.40 -3.25 -21.50
N VAL A 448 28.38 -4.51 -21.07
CA VAL A 448 27.15 -5.28 -20.86
C VAL A 448 26.54 -4.90 -19.51
N VAL A 449 25.24 -4.59 -19.50
CA VAL A 449 24.53 -4.09 -18.32
C VAL A 449 23.22 -4.83 -18.11
N ALA A 450 22.72 -4.81 -16.88
CA ALA A 450 21.38 -5.25 -16.53
C ALA A 450 20.51 -4.02 -16.23
N ILE A 451 19.41 -3.85 -16.96
CA ILE A 451 18.52 -2.68 -16.87
C ILE A 451 17.20 -3.13 -16.26
N LYS A 452 16.93 -2.73 -15.02
CA LYS A 452 15.68 -3.01 -14.31
C LYS A 452 14.66 -1.91 -14.60
N LYS A 453 13.50 -2.31 -15.11
CA LYS A 453 12.34 -1.48 -15.40
C LYS A 453 11.17 -1.92 -14.51
N SER A 454 10.70 -1.06 -13.61
CA SER A 454 9.58 -1.38 -12.72
C SER A 454 8.25 -1.50 -13.50
N LYS A 455 7.28 -2.26 -12.97
CA LYS A 455 6.05 -2.64 -13.70
C LYS A 455 4.90 -1.61 -13.58
N VAL A 456 4.75 -0.90 -12.46
CA VAL A 456 3.63 0.04 -12.20
C VAL A 456 4.10 1.19 -11.30
N ILE A 457 3.54 2.39 -11.46
CA ILE A 457 3.84 3.54 -10.58
C ILE A 457 2.77 3.63 -9.49
N ASP A 458 3.18 3.41 -8.27
CA ASP A 458 2.59 4.03 -7.08
C ASP A 458 3.70 4.83 -6.37
N GLN A 459 3.33 5.81 -5.53
CA GLN A 459 4.27 6.56 -4.70
C GLN A 459 5.17 5.64 -3.86
N GLY A 460 4.69 4.46 -3.47
CA GLY A 460 5.48 3.44 -2.79
C GLY A 460 6.69 2.94 -3.60
N GLN A 461 6.56 2.73 -4.91
CA GLN A 461 7.64 2.24 -5.77
C GLN A 461 8.68 3.32 -6.09
N ILE A 462 8.27 4.59 -6.23
CA ILE A 462 9.23 5.70 -6.39
C ILE A 462 10.11 5.82 -5.13
N LYS A 463 9.53 5.64 -3.93
CA LYS A 463 10.32 5.61 -2.68
C LYS A 463 11.30 4.43 -2.64
N GLN A 464 10.89 3.24 -3.09
CA GLN A 464 11.79 2.07 -3.21
C GLN A 464 12.94 2.34 -4.17
N PHE A 465 12.65 2.93 -5.34
CA PHE A 465 13.67 3.32 -6.32
C PHE A 465 14.68 4.30 -5.74
N VAL A 466 14.21 5.41 -5.16
CA VAL A 466 15.09 6.43 -4.57
C VAL A 466 15.94 5.81 -3.46
N ASN A 467 15.34 5.00 -2.60
CA ASN A 467 16.03 4.31 -1.53
C ASN A 467 17.10 3.33 -2.05
N GLU A 468 16.80 2.56 -3.10
CA GLU A 468 17.75 1.64 -3.72
C GLU A 468 18.96 2.39 -4.32
N VAL A 469 18.73 3.54 -4.98
CA VAL A 469 19.84 4.38 -5.48
C VAL A 469 20.68 4.93 -4.32
N ILE A 470 20.05 5.43 -3.25
CA ILE A 470 20.76 5.97 -2.09
C ILE A 470 21.62 4.89 -1.43
N ILE A 471 21.04 3.72 -1.15
CA ILE A 471 21.73 2.59 -0.53
C ILE A 471 22.90 2.11 -1.39
N LEU A 472 22.66 1.82 -2.66
CA LEU A 472 23.70 1.27 -3.54
C LEU A 472 24.77 2.30 -3.91
N SER A 473 24.49 3.60 -3.81
CA SER A 473 25.51 4.64 -3.99
C SER A 473 26.52 4.70 -2.85
N GLN A 474 26.16 4.17 -1.67
CA GLN A 474 27.01 4.15 -0.46
C GLN A 474 27.72 2.81 -0.26
N ILE A 475 27.38 1.78 -1.03
CA ILE A 475 27.94 0.44 -0.94
C ILE A 475 28.95 0.21 -2.06
N ASN A 476 30.14 -0.28 -1.72
CA ASN A 476 31.10 -0.79 -2.70
C ASN A 476 31.75 -2.05 -2.15
N HIS A 477 31.30 -3.21 -2.63
CA HIS A 477 31.73 -4.51 -2.12
C HIS A 477 31.76 -5.56 -3.23
N PRO A 478 32.77 -6.45 -3.31
CA PRO A 478 32.89 -7.45 -4.38
C PRO A 478 31.69 -8.41 -4.48
N ASN A 479 31.07 -8.74 -3.33
CA ASN A 479 29.91 -9.63 -3.25
C ASN A 479 28.56 -8.91 -3.21
N ILE A 480 28.50 -7.65 -3.66
CA ILE A 480 27.25 -6.90 -3.84
C ILE A 480 27.19 -6.38 -5.27
N VAL A 481 26.02 -6.46 -5.91
CA VAL A 481 25.83 -5.97 -7.28
C VAL A 481 26.03 -4.46 -7.33
N LYS A 482 26.93 -4.01 -8.20
CA LYS A 482 27.24 -2.60 -8.41
C LYS A 482 26.16 -1.91 -9.24
N LEU A 483 25.65 -0.80 -8.70
CA LEU A 483 24.83 0.16 -9.44
C LEU A 483 25.74 1.03 -10.32
N LEU A 484 25.52 1.00 -11.63
CA LEU A 484 26.24 1.84 -12.60
C LEU A 484 25.54 3.18 -12.81
N GLY A 485 24.21 3.22 -12.67
CA GLY A 485 23.44 4.43 -12.85
C GLY A 485 21.93 4.24 -12.86
N CYS A 486 21.23 5.30 -13.23
CA CYS A 486 19.77 5.30 -13.36
C CYS A 486 19.29 6.19 -14.51
N CYS A 487 18.05 6.01 -14.95
CA CYS A 487 17.36 6.91 -15.86
C CYS A 487 16.07 7.41 -15.20
N LEU A 488 15.90 8.74 -15.18
CA LEU A 488 14.79 9.43 -14.52
C LEU A 488 13.82 10.11 -15.50
N GLU A 489 14.17 10.17 -16.78
CA GLU A 489 13.41 10.86 -17.84
C GLU A 489 12.21 10.05 -18.35
N THR A 490 12.07 8.81 -17.89
CA THR A 490 11.04 7.85 -18.26
C THR A 490 9.84 7.92 -17.33
N HIS A 491 8.67 7.46 -17.81
CA HIS A 491 7.47 7.33 -16.98
C HIS A 491 7.77 6.53 -15.71
N VAL A 492 8.41 5.36 -15.86
CA VAL A 492 8.92 4.56 -14.74
C VAL A 492 10.44 4.67 -14.68
N PRO A 493 11.05 5.00 -13.53
CA PRO A 493 12.50 5.14 -13.45
C PRO A 493 13.20 3.79 -13.69
N LEU A 494 14.40 3.85 -14.27
CA LEU A 494 15.18 2.67 -14.65
C LEU A 494 16.47 2.62 -13.84
N LEU A 495 16.87 1.42 -13.40
CA LEU A 495 18.14 1.17 -12.73
C LEU A 495 19.07 0.38 -13.64
N VAL A 496 20.33 0.78 -13.69
CA VAL A 496 21.37 0.17 -14.53
C VAL A 496 22.44 -0.42 -13.63
N TYR A 497 22.57 -1.74 -13.66
CA TYR A 497 23.53 -2.50 -12.86
C TYR A 497 24.60 -3.13 -13.75
N GLU A 498 25.71 -3.55 -13.14
CA GLU A 498 26.59 -4.52 -13.78
C GLU A 498 25.83 -5.80 -14.15
N TYR A 499 26.17 -6.39 -15.29
CA TYR A 499 25.58 -7.66 -15.71
C TYR A 499 26.34 -8.83 -15.10
N ILE A 500 25.60 -9.72 -14.43
CA ILE A 500 26.14 -10.94 -13.82
C ILE A 500 25.76 -12.13 -14.71
N THR A 501 26.77 -12.91 -15.13
CA THR A 501 26.70 -13.81 -16.29
C THR A 501 25.99 -15.14 -16.03
N ASN A 502 26.12 -15.69 -14.82
CA ASN A 502 25.73 -17.06 -14.50
C ASN A 502 24.47 -17.14 -13.62
N LYS A 503 23.44 -16.34 -13.95
CA LYS A 503 22.06 -16.37 -13.38
C LYS A 503 22.03 -16.30 -11.83
N THR A 504 20.90 -16.70 -11.23
CA THR A 504 20.65 -16.66 -9.78
C THR A 504 21.03 -17.97 -9.12
N LEU A 505 21.35 -17.95 -7.82
CA LEU A 505 21.54 -19.15 -7.01
C LEU A 505 20.32 -20.08 -7.10
N CYS A 506 19.10 -19.53 -7.05
CA CYS A 506 17.86 -20.28 -7.21
C CYS A 506 17.82 -21.13 -8.50
N HIS A 507 18.39 -20.64 -9.60
CA HIS A 507 18.50 -21.41 -10.84
C HIS A 507 19.41 -22.64 -10.67
N HIS A 508 20.54 -22.45 -10.00
CA HIS A 508 21.59 -23.46 -9.82
C HIS A 508 21.35 -24.46 -8.70
N ILE A 509 20.36 -24.23 -7.84
CA ILE A 509 19.95 -25.21 -6.81
C ILE A 509 18.62 -25.90 -7.17
N HIS A 510 17.65 -25.20 -7.77
CA HIS A 510 16.30 -25.76 -7.97
C HIS A 510 15.97 -26.15 -9.42
N ARG A 511 16.64 -25.56 -10.42
CA ARG A 511 16.30 -25.80 -11.84
C ARG A 511 17.36 -26.62 -12.56
N HIS A 512 18.63 -26.31 -12.31
CA HIS A 512 19.78 -27.03 -12.85
C HIS A 512 20.82 -27.21 -11.74
N PRO A 513 20.69 -28.26 -10.91
CA PRO A 513 21.57 -28.50 -9.77
C PRO A 513 22.96 -28.92 -10.25
N ILE A 514 23.85 -27.94 -10.46
CA ILE A 514 25.23 -28.13 -10.96
C ILE A 514 26.27 -27.76 -9.87
N LEU A 515 25.82 -27.24 -8.72
CA LEU A 515 26.72 -26.81 -7.65
C LEU A 515 27.20 -27.98 -6.78
N THR A 516 28.50 -28.24 -6.84
CA THR A 516 29.24 -29.08 -5.88
C THR A 516 29.16 -28.49 -4.48
N PHE A 517 29.39 -29.30 -3.44
CA PHE A 517 29.36 -28.82 -2.06
C PHE A 517 30.34 -27.66 -1.81
N GLU A 518 31.56 -27.77 -2.35
CA GLU A 518 32.58 -26.71 -2.28
C GLU A 518 32.05 -25.37 -2.81
N LYS A 519 31.39 -25.38 -3.98
CA LYS A 519 30.77 -24.18 -4.57
C LYS A 519 29.60 -23.66 -3.72
N ARG A 520 28.77 -24.54 -3.17
CA ARG A 520 27.67 -24.14 -2.25
C ARG A 520 28.22 -23.43 -1.02
N LEU A 521 29.29 -23.96 -0.44
CA LEU A 521 29.96 -23.39 0.72
C LEU A 521 30.67 -22.07 0.41
N LYS A 522 31.30 -21.96 -0.78
CA LYS A 522 31.84 -20.69 -1.31
C LYS A 522 30.75 -19.63 -1.41
N VAL A 523 29.62 -19.95 -2.05
CA VAL A 523 28.49 -19.04 -2.21
C VAL A 523 27.93 -18.60 -0.85
N ALA A 524 27.79 -19.51 0.11
CA ALA A 524 27.35 -19.18 1.46
C ALA A 524 28.31 -18.20 2.14
N ALA A 525 29.61 -18.48 2.11
CA ALA A 525 30.62 -17.62 2.74
C ALA A 525 30.66 -16.21 2.12
N GLU A 526 30.65 -16.11 0.80
CA GLU A 526 30.66 -14.84 0.07
C GLU A 526 29.37 -14.02 0.29
N THR A 527 28.22 -14.70 0.41
CA THR A 527 26.94 -14.05 0.75
C THR A 527 26.96 -13.54 2.20
N ALA A 528 27.48 -14.36 3.13
CA ALA A 528 27.63 -13.96 4.52
C ALA A 528 28.60 -12.78 4.67
N GLU A 529 29.64 -12.73 3.85
CA GLU A 529 30.58 -11.61 3.80
C GLU A 529 29.91 -10.31 3.36
N ALA A 530 29.09 -10.33 2.30
CA ALA A 530 28.30 -9.18 1.87
C ALA A 530 27.36 -8.68 2.98
N LEU A 531 26.61 -9.60 3.62
CA LEU A 531 25.67 -9.27 4.69
C LEU A 531 26.38 -8.74 5.95
N ALA A 532 27.53 -9.32 6.32
CA ALA A 532 28.35 -8.85 7.42
C ALA A 532 28.84 -7.43 7.18
N TYR A 533 29.36 -7.13 5.98
CA TYR A 533 29.75 -5.77 5.58
C TYR A 533 28.59 -4.78 5.71
N MET A 534 27.40 -5.15 5.24
CA MET A 534 26.22 -4.28 5.31
C MET A 534 25.82 -3.96 6.76
N HIS A 535 25.77 -4.98 7.61
CA HIS A 535 25.37 -4.84 9.02
C HIS A 535 26.42 -4.10 9.85
N SER A 536 27.72 -4.38 9.66
CA SER A 536 28.77 -3.78 10.50
C SER A 536 29.17 -2.39 10.04
N THR A 537 29.36 -2.21 8.73
CA THR A 537 30.03 -1.01 8.18
C THR A 537 29.02 0.04 7.75
N THR A 538 27.90 -0.38 7.15
CA THR A 538 26.91 0.55 6.57
C THR A 538 25.62 0.69 7.37
N GLN A 539 25.38 -0.19 8.37
CA GLN A 539 24.14 -0.26 9.14
C GLN A 539 22.90 -0.47 8.26
N ILE A 540 23.01 -1.27 7.20
CA ILE A 540 21.94 -1.52 6.23
C ILE A 540 21.37 -2.92 6.47
N ILE A 541 20.04 -3.04 6.55
CA ILE A 541 19.30 -4.31 6.61
C ILE A 541 18.67 -4.56 5.24
N HIS A 542 18.93 -5.73 4.65
CA HIS A 542 18.51 -6.08 3.30
C HIS A 542 17.02 -6.44 3.20
N ARG A 543 16.47 -7.20 4.17
CA ARG A 543 15.07 -7.62 4.31
C ARG A 543 14.52 -8.60 3.27
N ASP A 544 15.20 -8.78 2.14
CA ASP A 544 14.80 -9.74 1.09
C ASP A 544 15.92 -10.72 0.71
N VAL A 545 16.61 -11.29 1.69
CA VAL A 545 17.66 -12.31 1.44
C VAL A 545 17.00 -13.63 1.04
N LYS A 546 17.27 -14.10 -0.17
CA LYS A 546 16.76 -15.36 -0.74
C LYS A 546 17.59 -15.77 -1.96
N PRO A 547 17.54 -17.04 -2.43
CA PRO A 547 18.39 -17.48 -3.54
C PRO A 547 18.09 -16.82 -4.89
N SER A 548 16.89 -16.23 -5.09
CA SER A 548 16.62 -15.48 -6.32
C SER A 548 17.27 -14.10 -6.35
N ASN A 549 17.74 -13.61 -5.19
CA ASN A 549 18.41 -12.31 -5.04
C ASN A 549 19.93 -12.44 -4.88
N ILE A 550 20.46 -13.67 -4.96
CA ILE A 550 21.91 -13.96 -4.98
C ILE A 550 22.26 -14.35 -6.42
N LEU A 551 23.06 -13.54 -7.11
CA LEU A 551 23.52 -13.77 -8.48
C LEU A 551 24.90 -14.42 -8.47
N LEU A 552 25.20 -15.25 -9.47
CA LEU A 552 26.49 -15.91 -9.63
C LEU A 552 27.14 -15.47 -10.94
N ASN A 553 28.46 -15.22 -10.95
CA ASN A 553 29.23 -15.08 -12.18
C ASN A 553 29.75 -16.44 -12.69
N ASP A 554 30.52 -16.44 -13.79
CA ASP A 554 31.02 -17.66 -14.42
C ASP A 554 31.96 -18.46 -13.49
N GLU A 555 32.66 -17.78 -12.58
CA GLU A 555 33.48 -18.37 -11.52
C GLU A 555 32.68 -18.79 -10.26
N PHE A 556 31.34 -18.73 -10.33
CA PHE A 556 30.42 -18.98 -9.22
C PHE A 556 30.66 -18.09 -7.99
N THR A 557 31.20 -16.89 -8.19
CA THR A 557 31.27 -15.86 -7.16
C THR A 557 29.89 -15.24 -6.96
N ALA A 558 29.46 -15.19 -5.70
CA ALA A 558 28.15 -14.71 -5.28
C ALA A 558 28.12 -13.19 -5.16
N LYS A 559 27.03 -12.59 -5.67
CA LYS A 559 26.70 -11.18 -5.50
C LYS A 559 25.25 -10.99 -5.05
N VAL A 560 25.06 -10.31 -3.92
CA VAL A 560 23.74 -9.95 -3.39
C VAL A 560 23.14 -8.81 -4.19
N SER A 561 21.84 -8.90 -4.50
CA SER A 561 21.10 -7.99 -5.36
C SER A 561 19.70 -7.68 -4.80
N ASP A 562 19.01 -6.73 -5.43
CA ASP A 562 17.62 -6.31 -5.13
C ASP A 562 17.43 -5.61 -3.77
N PHE A 563 17.84 -4.34 -3.73
CA PHE A 563 17.85 -3.51 -2.51
C PHE A 563 16.59 -2.65 -2.35
N GLY A 564 15.53 -2.95 -3.10
CA GLY A 564 14.33 -2.12 -3.19
C GLY A 564 13.60 -1.91 -1.86
N ILE A 565 13.70 -2.86 -0.93
CA ILE A 565 13.06 -2.76 0.41
C ILE A 565 14.04 -2.60 1.57
N SER A 566 15.34 -2.54 1.27
CA SER A 566 16.42 -2.40 2.25
C SER A 566 16.29 -1.08 3.03
N THR A 567 16.87 -0.98 4.22
CA THR A 567 16.79 0.25 5.03
C THR A 567 18.02 0.45 5.90
N PHE A 568 18.35 1.70 6.19
CA PHE A 568 19.35 2.07 7.19
C PHE A 568 18.77 1.94 8.60
N VAL A 569 19.62 1.50 9.54
CA VAL A 569 19.38 1.58 10.98
C VAL A 569 19.96 2.91 11.49
N PRO A 570 19.15 3.78 12.11
CA PRO A 570 19.63 5.01 12.73
C PRO A 570 20.71 4.75 13.77
N LEU A 571 21.69 5.65 13.85
CA LEU A 571 22.77 5.59 14.83
C LEU A 571 22.21 5.55 16.26
N GLY A 572 22.55 4.51 17.02
CA GLY A 572 22.12 4.34 18.41
C GLY A 572 20.82 3.53 18.59
N GLU A 573 20.14 3.14 17.52
CA GLU A 573 18.97 2.26 17.59
C GLU A 573 19.35 0.79 17.36
N THR A 574 18.75 -0.11 18.13
CA THR A 574 18.96 -1.57 18.01
C THR A 574 17.92 -2.24 17.13
N HIS A 575 16.80 -1.57 16.87
CA HIS A 575 15.67 -2.07 16.08
C HIS A 575 14.90 -0.92 15.45
N LEU A 576 14.18 -1.23 14.36
CA LEU A 576 13.33 -0.31 13.63
C LEU A 576 11.87 -0.78 13.70
N SER A 577 10.97 0.09 14.17
CA SER A 577 9.52 -0.16 14.13
C SER A 577 8.95 0.27 12.78
N THR A 578 8.47 -0.68 11.99
CA THR A 578 8.24 -0.48 10.55
C THR A 578 7.29 -1.52 9.97
N PHE A 579 6.54 -1.16 8.93
CA PHE A 579 5.66 -2.12 8.24
C PHE A 579 6.42 -3.35 7.78
N VAL A 580 5.79 -4.51 7.91
CA VAL A 580 6.35 -5.79 7.51
C VAL A 580 6.50 -5.86 5.99
N LYS A 581 7.74 -6.06 5.52
CA LYS A 581 8.08 -6.23 4.10
C LYS A 581 9.10 -7.35 3.95
N GLY A 582 8.98 -8.16 2.91
CA GLY A 582 9.90 -9.25 2.58
C GLY A 582 9.19 -10.39 1.86
N THR A 583 9.92 -11.46 1.54
CA THR A 583 9.35 -12.64 0.87
C THR A 583 8.84 -13.66 1.88
N ILE A 584 7.59 -14.11 1.69
CA ILE A 584 6.98 -15.17 2.50
C ILE A 584 7.88 -16.40 2.50
N GLY A 585 8.16 -16.89 3.71
CA GLY A 585 8.95 -18.08 3.96
C GLY A 585 10.46 -17.91 4.08
N TYR A 586 10.98 -16.72 3.76
CA TYR A 586 12.33 -16.29 4.20
C TYR A 586 12.24 -15.26 5.33
N MET A 587 11.04 -14.79 5.65
CA MET A 587 10.80 -13.70 6.58
C MET A 587 10.97 -14.14 8.03
N ASP A 588 11.69 -13.32 8.81
CA ASP A 588 11.85 -13.53 10.25
C ASP A 588 10.50 -13.53 10.98
N PRO A 589 10.13 -14.62 11.70
CA PRO A 589 8.88 -14.70 12.44
C PRO A 589 8.80 -13.74 13.62
N GLU A 590 9.92 -13.32 14.21
CA GLU A 590 9.92 -12.28 15.25
C GLU A 590 9.58 -10.91 14.64
N TYR A 591 10.24 -10.53 13.55
CA TYR A 591 9.93 -9.30 12.81
C TYR A 591 8.47 -9.29 12.31
N PHE A 592 7.99 -10.41 11.74
CA PHE A 592 6.62 -10.54 11.26
C PHE A 592 5.57 -10.31 12.37
N ARG A 593 5.85 -10.80 13.58
CA ARG A 593 4.92 -10.70 14.73
C ARG A 593 5.01 -9.36 15.45
N THR A 594 6.22 -8.83 15.60
CA THR A 594 6.49 -7.66 16.47
C THR A 594 6.59 -6.35 15.71
N CYS A 595 6.68 -6.40 14.37
CA CYS A 595 7.02 -5.26 13.52
C CYS A 595 8.37 -4.60 13.85
N LYS A 596 9.22 -5.27 14.66
CA LYS A 596 10.57 -4.81 15.02
C LYS A 596 11.57 -5.44 14.07
N LEU A 597 12.09 -4.64 13.16
CA LEU A 597 13.15 -5.06 12.26
C LEU A 597 14.51 -4.89 12.94
N THR A 598 15.32 -5.95 12.92
CA THR A 598 16.72 -5.91 13.36
C THR A 598 17.63 -6.52 12.29
N GLN A 599 18.95 -6.34 12.43
CA GLN A 599 19.94 -7.03 11.59
C GLN A 599 19.80 -8.57 11.69
N LYS A 600 19.27 -9.08 12.81
CA LYS A 600 19.00 -10.51 13.02
C LYS A 600 17.86 -11.03 12.15
N SER A 601 17.06 -10.15 11.54
CA SER A 601 16.04 -10.55 10.57
C SER A 601 16.68 -11.12 9.29
N ASP A 602 17.75 -10.47 8.80
CA ASP A 602 18.51 -10.97 7.65
C ASP A 602 19.25 -12.28 7.98
N VAL A 603 19.69 -12.45 9.24
CA VAL A 603 20.32 -13.72 9.70
C VAL A 603 19.33 -14.87 9.56
N TYR A 604 18.07 -14.67 9.96
CA TYR A 604 17.03 -15.70 9.80
C TYR A 604 16.81 -16.04 8.32
N SER A 605 16.64 -15.02 7.48
CA SER A 605 16.47 -15.20 6.03
C SER A 605 17.66 -15.94 5.40
N PHE A 606 18.89 -15.64 5.85
CA PHE A 606 20.09 -16.34 5.42
C PHE A 606 20.14 -17.79 5.93
N GLY A 607 19.66 -18.07 7.15
CA GLY A 607 19.50 -19.44 7.67
C GLY A 607 18.62 -20.32 6.77
N VAL A 608 17.53 -19.75 6.21
CA VAL A 608 16.68 -20.43 5.22
C VAL A 608 17.47 -20.74 3.95
N VAL A 609 18.29 -19.80 3.47
CA VAL A 609 19.18 -20.02 2.31
C VAL A 609 20.18 -21.15 2.56
N LEU A 610 20.75 -21.24 3.77
CA LEU A 610 21.68 -22.32 4.14
C LEU A 610 20.98 -23.69 4.09
N LEU A 611 19.74 -23.80 4.56
CA LEU A 611 18.96 -25.04 4.45
C LEU A 611 18.64 -25.41 2.99
N GLU A 612 18.31 -24.44 2.13
CA GLU A 612 18.11 -24.71 0.69
C GLU A 612 19.40 -25.16 -0.01
N LEU A 613 20.56 -24.64 0.41
CA LEU A 613 21.87 -25.12 -0.06
C LEU A 613 22.16 -26.57 0.38
N LEU A 614 21.70 -27.00 1.55
CA LEU A 614 21.85 -28.38 2.03
C LEU A 614 20.92 -29.37 1.33
N THR A 615 19.67 -28.98 1.10
CA THR A 615 18.66 -29.90 0.58
C THR A 615 18.57 -29.89 -0.94
N GLY A 616 19.01 -28.82 -1.61
CA GLY A 616 18.78 -28.63 -3.04
C GLY A 616 17.31 -28.42 -3.41
N THR A 617 16.43 -28.25 -2.42
CA THR A 617 14.98 -28.12 -2.61
C THR A 617 14.47 -26.85 -1.96
N LYS A 618 13.35 -26.30 -2.47
CA LYS A 618 12.68 -25.19 -1.81
C LYS A 618 12.05 -25.69 -0.53
N ILE A 619 12.19 -24.94 0.56
CA ILE A 619 11.62 -25.37 1.84
C ILE A 619 10.09 -25.55 1.75
N HIS A 620 9.39 -24.74 0.95
CA HIS A 620 7.93 -24.84 0.76
C HIS A 620 7.48 -26.05 -0.07
N SER A 621 8.42 -26.74 -0.74
CA SER A 621 8.16 -27.93 -1.56
C SER A 621 8.49 -29.24 -0.85
N LEU A 622 9.22 -29.19 0.26
CA LEU A 622 9.25 -30.31 1.19
C LEU A 622 7.81 -30.47 1.71
N GLU A 623 7.28 -31.70 1.79
CA GLU A 623 5.96 -32.02 2.36
C GLU A 623 5.91 -31.75 3.88
N ILE A 624 6.37 -30.58 4.28
CA ILE A 624 6.34 -30.07 5.63
C ILE A 624 4.96 -29.43 5.76
N PRO A 625 4.10 -29.93 6.66
CA PRO A 625 2.76 -29.37 6.87
C PRO A 625 2.84 -27.84 7.04
N LEU A 626 1.92 -27.10 6.43
CA LEU A 626 1.84 -25.62 6.44
C LEU A 626 1.78 -25.00 7.86
N THR A 627 1.66 -25.82 8.91
CA THR A 627 1.86 -25.46 10.32
C THR A 627 3.32 -25.17 10.70
N VAL A 628 4.28 -25.34 9.77
CA VAL A 628 5.73 -25.38 10.03
C VAL A 628 6.52 -24.27 9.29
N TYR A 629 6.08 -23.02 9.38
CA TYR A 629 7.08 -21.92 9.42
C TYR A 629 7.67 -21.74 10.82
N ARG A 630 7.07 -22.41 11.82
CA ARG A 630 7.51 -22.41 13.22
C ARG A 630 8.56 -23.49 13.53
N GLY A 631 8.93 -24.36 12.58
CA GLY A 631 9.69 -25.58 12.91
C GLY A 631 10.78 -26.02 11.93
N ALA A 632 11.23 -25.21 10.97
CA ALA A 632 12.39 -25.60 10.14
C ALA A 632 13.63 -25.84 11.02
N ALA A 633 13.92 -24.94 11.96
CA ALA A 633 14.97 -25.15 12.96
C ALA A 633 14.72 -26.43 13.78
N ALA A 634 13.53 -26.60 14.34
CA ALA A 634 13.19 -27.76 15.17
C ALA A 634 13.23 -29.10 14.41
N TYR A 635 12.83 -29.12 13.14
CA TYR A 635 12.88 -30.28 12.26
C TYR A 635 14.33 -30.65 11.91
N PHE A 636 15.16 -29.70 11.53
CA PHE A 636 16.58 -29.99 11.29
C PHE A 636 17.34 -30.32 12.58
N THR A 637 16.94 -29.77 13.73
CA THR A 637 17.45 -30.19 15.04
C THR A 637 17.11 -31.64 15.33
N SER A 638 15.86 -32.07 15.14
CA SER A 638 15.48 -33.46 15.39
C SER A 638 16.19 -34.43 14.43
N LEU A 639 16.41 -34.04 13.17
CA LEU A 639 17.21 -34.83 12.23
C LEU A 639 18.67 -34.96 12.65
N LEU A 640 19.28 -33.92 13.23
CA LEU A 640 20.63 -34.00 13.79
C LEU A 640 20.69 -34.90 15.02
N GLU A 641 19.73 -34.77 15.93
CA GLU A 641 19.66 -35.56 17.17
C GLU A 641 19.40 -37.04 16.91
N CYS A 642 18.59 -37.36 15.90
CA CYS A 642 18.29 -38.73 15.49
C CYS A 642 19.29 -39.32 14.47
N ASP A 643 20.33 -38.57 14.08
CA ASP A 643 21.30 -38.92 13.03
C ASP A 643 20.66 -39.27 11.66
N LEU A 644 19.53 -38.63 11.35
CA LEU A 644 18.74 -38.85 10.12
C LEU A 644 18.98 -37.77 9.06
N LEU A 645 19.98 -36.90 9.25
CA LEU A 645 20.25 -35.77 8.35
C LEU A 645 20.44 -36.20 6.88
N VAL A 646 21.07 -37.36 6.65
CA VAL A 646 21.32 -37.92 5.31
C VAL A 646 20.03 -38.08 4.48
N GLN A 647 18.87 -38.23 5.12
CA GLN A 647 17.59 -38.41 4.42
C GLN A 647 17.12 -37.16 3.65
N VAL A 648 17.50 -35.97 4.12
CA VAL A 648 17.04 -34.69 3.55
C VAL A 648 18.11 -33.96 2.75
N LEU A 649 19.36 -34.42 2.82
CA LEU A 649 20.47 -33.83 2.05
C LEU A 649 20.28 -34.07 0.55
N ASP A 650 20.78 -33.13 -0.23
CA ASP A 650 20.99 -33.33 -1.67
C ASP A 650 21.88 -34.56 -1.92
N ASP A 651 21.61 -35.34 -2.96
CA ASP A 651 22.36 -36.57 -3.27
C ASP A 651 23.87 -36.31 -3.44
N GLN A 652 24.27 -35.12 -3.90
CA GLN A 652 25.69 -34.74 -4.00
C GLN A 652 26.38 -34.57 -2.65
N LEU A 653 25.62 -34.53 -1.55
CA LEU A 653 26.11 -34.32 -0.19
C LEU A 653 26.09 -35.60 0.67
N LYS A 654 25.56 -36.73 0.15
CA LYS A 654 25.37 -37.98 0.90
C LYS A 654 26.63 -38.85 1.04
N GLY A 655 27.82 -38.25 1.06
CA GLY A 655 29.10 -38.95 1.16
C GLY A 655 29.74 -38.88 2.54
N ASP A 656 30.38 -39.97 2.99
CA ASP A 656 31.03 -40.08 4.31
C ASP A 656 32.15 -39.04 4.53
N VAL A 657 32.79 -38.60 3.44
CA VAL A 657 33.92 -37.66 3.45
C VAL A 657 33.54 -36.28 4.03
N TYR A 658 32.27 -35.87 3.90
CA TYR A 658 31.83 -34.51 4.26
C TYR A 658 30.94 -34.46 5.51
N VAL A 659 30.70 -35.59 6.17
CA VAL A 659 29.69 -35.71 7.24
C VAL A 659 29.92 -34.69 8.35
N GLU A 660 31.16 -34.49 8.80
CA GLU A 660 31.47 -33.52 9.87
C GLU A 660 31.23 -32.06 9.44
N VAL A 661 31.66 -31.71 8.22
CA VAL A 661 31.47 -30.36 7.66
C VAL A 661 29.98 -30.07 7.46
N VAL A 662 29.23 -31.04 6.94
CA VAL A 662 27.78 -30.94 6.73
C VAL A 662 27.02 -30.82 8.07
N LYS A 663 27.41 -31.59 9.10
CA LYS A 663 26.82 -31.47 10.45
C LYS A 663 27.07 -30.08 11.05
N ARG A 664 28.30 -29.54 10.98
CA ARG A 664 28.61 -28.18 11.44
C ARG A 664 27.86 -27.11 10.64
N PHE A 665 27.78 -27.24 9.31
CA PHE A 665 27.03 -26.33 8.45
C PHE A 665 25.54 -26.32 8.79
N THR A 666 24.96 -27.50 9.04
CA THR A 666 23.55 -27.65 9.46
C THR A 666 23.30 -27.00 10.82
N LYS A 667 24.20 -27.21 11.78
CA LYS A 667 24.10 -26.57 13.10
C LYS A 667 24.14 -25.05 13.01
N LEU A 668 25.00 -24.50 12.14
CA LEU A 668 25.04 -23.06 11.88
C LEU A 668 23.70 -22.55 11.30
N ALA A 669 23.11 -23.28 10.35
CA ALA A 669 21.81 -22.94 9.77
C ALA A 669 20.69 -22.93 10.83
N ILE A 670 20.64 -23.95 11.70
CA ILE A 670 19.68 -24.03 12.81
C ILE A 670 19.83 -22.83 13.76
N ASN A 671 21.06 -22.49 14.15
CA ASN A 671 21.32 -21.34 15.02
C ASN A 671 20.86 -20.01 14.40
N CYS A 672 20.95 -19.88 13.06
CA CYS A 672 20.43 -18.70 12.35
C CYS A 672 18.88 -18.63 12.38
N LEU A 673 18.21 -19.77 12.51
CA LEU A 673 16.74 -19.91 12.44
C LEU A 673 16.05 -19.90 13.81
N ASP A 674 16.75 -19.52 14.88
CA ASP A 674 16.15 -19.38 16.21
C ASP A 674 14.95 -18.42 16.17
N LEU A 675 13.90 -18.72 16.94
CA LEU A 675 12.70 -17.88 17.03
C LEU A 675 12.94 -16.58 17.80
N GLU A 676 13.95 -16.55 18.67
CA GLU A 676 14.40 -15.35 19.39
C GLU A 676 15.62 -14.73 18.68
N GLY A 677 15.46 -13.57 18.06
CA GLY A 677 16.52 -12.90 17.30
C GLY A 677 17.76 -12.58 18.12
N LYS A 678 17.63 -12.40 19.44
CA LYS A 678 18.78 -12.13 20.33
C LYS A 678 19.75 -13.32 20.43
N THR A 679 19.28 -14.56 20.32
CA THR A 679 20.10 -15.79 20.45
C THR A 679 20.76 -16.18 19.13
N ARG A 680 20.23 -15.71 17.99
CA ARG A 680 20.85 -15.89 16.67
C ARG A 680 22.28 -15.32 16.66
N PRO A 681 23.22 -15.92 15.92
CA PRO A 681 24.53 -15.30 15.69
C PRO A 681 24.39 -14.00 14.90
N THR A 682 25.43 -13.17 14.94
CA THR A 682 25.60 -12.03 14.03
C THR A 682 26.12 -12.51 12.69
N MET A 683 25.88 -11.75 11.61
CA MET A 683 26.44 -12.12 10.29
C MET A 683 27.98 -12.17 10.27
N LYS A 684 28.65 -11.46 11.18
CA LYS A 684 30.11 -11.55 11.35
C LYS A 684 30.54 -12.91 11.91
N GLU A 685 29.83 -13.44 12.90
CA GLU A 685 30.07 -14.78 13.44
C GLU A 685 29.72 -15.86 12.41
N VAL A 686 28.60 -15.69 11.70
CA VAL A 686 28.19 -16.60 10.61
C VAL A 686 29.23 -16.63 9.50
N LYS A 687 29.73 -15.47 9.05
CA LYS A 687 30.83 -15.36 8.08
C LYS A 687 32.04 -16.16 8.57
N HIS A 688 32.46 -15.94 9.80
CA HIS A 688 33.65 -16.57 10.37
C HIS A 688 33.54 -18.10 10.41
N GLU A 689 32.40 -18.64 10.86
CA GLU A 689 32.17 -20.09 10.87
C GLU A 689 32.16 -20.69 9.46
N LEU A 690 31.56 -20.00 8.48
CA LEU A 690 31.57 -20.46 7.08
C LEU A 690 32.99 -20.46 6.48
N GLU A 691 33.82 -19.46 6.79
CA GLU A 691 35.22 -19.43 6.36
C GLU A 691 36.02 -20.59 6.97
N GLN A 692 35.81 -20.90 8.26
CA GLN A 692 36.44 -22.05 8.88
C GLN A 692 36.03 -23.37 8.20
N LEU A 693 34.73 -23.54 7.92
CA LEU A 693 34.23 -24.73 7.24
C LEU A 693 34.85 -24.89 5.85
N ARG A 694 35.09 -23.78 5.12
CA ARG A 694 35.78 -23.82 3.83
C ARG A 694 37.23 -24.30 3.97
N CYS A 695 37.96 -23.80 4.95
CA CYS A 695 39.34 -24.23 5.20
C CYS A 695 39.42 -25.73 5.53
N VAL A 696 38.48 -26.23 6.34
CA VAL A 696 38.39 -27.67 6.66
C VAL A 696 38.08 -28.48 5.40
N LEU A 697 37.10 -28.06 4.60
CA LEU A 697 36.72 -28.75 3.37
C LEU A 697 37.90 -28.86 2.38
N LEU A 698 38.60 -27.74 2.13
CA LEU A 698 39.77 -27.72 1.25
C LEU A 698 40.90 -28.62 1.75
N SER A 699 41.05 -28.75 3.08
CA SER A 699 42.05 -29.63 3.68
C SER A 699 41.71 -31.11 3.47
N ILE A 700 40.42 -31.48 3.56
CA ILE A 700 39.94 -32.84 3.29
C ILE A 700 40.12 -33.21 1.82
N GLU A 701 39.79 -32.29 0.91
CA GLU A 701 39.96 -32.49 -0.53
C GLU A 701 41.44 -32.63 -0.92
N ALA A 702 42.34 -31.86 -0.30
CA ALA A 702 43.78 -31.97 -0.50
C ALA A 702 44.39 -33.28 0.03
N GLN A 703 43.75 -33.94 0.99
CA GLN A 703 44.16 -35.27 1.51
C GLN A 703 43.58 -36.44 0.71
N SER A 704 42.60 -36.17 -0.15
CA SER A 704 41.89 -37.17 -0.97
C SER A 704 42.43 -37.28 -2.40
N ILE A 705 43.40 -36.43 -2.76
CA ILE A 705 44.20 -36.43 -4.00
C ILE A 705 45.57 -37.05 -3.68
#